data_AF-A0AAV1H0M0-F1
#
_entry.id   AF-A0AAV1H0M0-F1
#
_cell.length_a   1.000
_cell.length_b   1.000
_cell.length_c   1.000
_cell.angle_alpha   90.00
_cell.angle_beta   90.00
_cell.angle_gamma   90.00
#
_symmetry.space_group_name_H-M   'P 1'
#
loop_
_entity.id
_entity.type
_entity.pdbx_description
1 polymer ?
#
loop_
_entity_poly.entity_id
_entity_poly.type
_entity_poly.pdbx_seq_one_letter_code
_entity_poly.pdbx_strand_id
1 'polypeptide(L)'
;MSEPTHQEGAFRFQRRKKAQNMEADGVSIWPRMEPFLLGALQVAPPSKLSLHYLRKMATYVRTRDGCFPILSWCMWRHIACGKLQLPEDLAWLYFETFDLLIGHSPEERLEWAECLSQCSSKSELDHQRTKLSVDTLQFLLFLYIQQLNRVSLRTSLIGEEWPSHRTRSPSPSDREAKTSSQNKNWDDQAHLSFVQSHLAEILELLVEPGQLSQSGQALRDCQISLEAVRSLGLLLEGSASQSKVVHPVHRLLSKGPLQTQAGYSSLTRSFPLHKLLSTLQHSLTLNPFGMTACLRSGKKLAWAQQVEGAMKRAKIARNTHMAPPGSRMVLMSQVFKQTLAKTSDKLTGANIKIHRCSDAFIYLLSPLRSVSVDKCRDTVVVLGPVETSVHIHGCQNVRLVCVAGRIVIGASSCCIVHALTPTRPLLLPGNTDITLGPFHTFYPSLEDHMGSVGLAVVPNAWDRPLLLGTEGLNPSPNASSSHDPACYRLLPPAEFHTLVVPFNMEGDTCEVPGGLPPLYHAAVEEKQKRIQNWQKTVMEARLNKEQKKKFQELVEMKFHEWLLETGHRQELDSLIPPTFTSLTDSNGPAADTQVKDSQGSEFSFLLLCLDSSTRQKEVLSWQVLTRWGQAGGAGMCDMVRELELGVGTGPSQYSSGGQWTLTVPGHYAIVFFEDKNFQGRRYECDSDCSDFHTYLSRCNSIRVESGAWVVYERPNYMGYQYVLTRGEYPEYHRWMGLNDRLSSCKLIHFASGTMYKMQLYEKTDFGGQAYETSEDCPSLQDKFRWKEVNSCKVYDGWWVFYEHPNYRGRQYFLEKGEYRKPGDWGAVSPAVQSFRRFTE
;
A
#
# COMPACT_ATOMS: atom_id res chain seq x y z
N MET A 1 46.94 14.67 -44.22
CA MET A 1 46.29 15.77 -43.47
C MET A 1 45.07 15.16 -42.82
N SER A 2 45.00 14.91 -41.52
CA SER A 2 45.37 15.75 -40.38
C SER A 2 45.64 14.84 -39.15
N GLU A 3 46.80 15.02 -38.52
CA GLU A 3 47.14 14.42 -37.23
C GLU A 3 46.28 15.04 -36.11
N PRO A 4 45.80 14.26 -35.13
CA PRO A 4 45.33 14.81 -33.86
C PRO A 4 46.54 15.07 -32.94
N THR A 5 46.60 16.30 -32.44
CA THR A 5 47.65 16.88 -31.62
C THR A 5 47.96 16.10 -30.33
N HIS A 6 49.25 15.79 -30.13
CA HIS A 6 49.85 15.08 -28.99
C HIS A 6 49.60 15.69 -27.58
N GLN A 7 48.95 16.86 -27.46
CA GLN A 7 48.71 17.53 -26.18
C GLN A 7 47.40 17.12 -25.47
N GLU A 8 46.35 16.70 -26.19
CA GLU A 8 45.10 16.23 -25.55
C GLU A 8 45.23 14.83 -24.93
N GLY A 9 46.10 13.99 -25.52
CA GLY A 9 46.45 12.68 -24.97
C GLY A 9 47.15 12.79 -23.62
N ALA A 10 48.07 13.74 -23.45
CA ALA A 10 48.81 13.95 -22.21
C ALA A 10 47.91 14.47 -21.07
N PHE A 11 46.95 15.35 -21.36
CA PHE A 11 45.99 15.85 -20.36
C PHE A 11 44.94 14.79 -19.96
N ARG A 12 44.48 13.94 -20.89
CA ARG A 12 43.62 12.78 -20.55
C ARG A 12 44.38 11.71 -19.79
N PHE A 13 45.65 11.48 -20.10
CA PHE A 13 46.49 10.51 -19.38
C PHE A 13 46.88 11.04 -17.99
N GLN A 14 47.11 12.35 -17.82
CA GLN A 14 47.30 12.97 -16.49
C GLN A 14 46.01 13.06 -15.69
N ARG A 15 44.82 13.31 -16.29
CA ARG A 15 43.53 13.19 -15.58
C ARG A 15 43.19 11.75 -15.23
N ARG A 16 43.51 10.77 -16.09
CA ARG A 16 43.41 9.34 -15.75
C ARG A 16 44.42 8.94 -14.68
N LYS A 17 45.66 9.42 -14.70
CA LYS A 17 46.63 9.21 -13.60
C LYS A 17 46.23 9.94 -12.32
N LYS A 18 45.56 11.10 -12.39
CA LYS A 18 45.10 11.86 -11.21
C LYS A 18 43.77 11.32 -10.65
N ALA A 19 42.95 10.70 -11.48
CA ALA A 19 41.78 9.91 -11.07
C ALA A 19 42.19 8.51 -10.56
N GLN A 20 43.16 7.85 -11.20
CA GLN A 20 43.71 6.56 -10.78
C GLN A 20 44.65 6.67 -9.57
N ASN A 21 45.30 7.82 -9.32
CA ASN A 21 46.10 8.06 -8.12
C ASN A 21 45.27 8.47 -6.88
N MET A 22 43.95 8.67 -7.00
CA MET A 22 43.04 8.82 -5.83
C MET A 22 42.21 7.55 -5.56
N GLU A 23 42.31 6.51 -6.41
CA GLU A 23 41.63 5.22 -6.28
C GLU A 23 42.54 4.09 -5.76
N ALA A 24 43.57 4.44 -4.99
CA ALA A 24 44.50 3.49 -4.38
C ALA A 24 44.14 3.20 -2.90
N ASP A 25 43.83 1.94 -2.57
CA ASP A 25 43.84 1.33 -1.22
C ASP A 25 43.11 2.07 -0.06
N GLY A 26 41.93 2.63 -0.32
CA GLY A 26 41.11 3.28 0.71
C GLY A 26 40.21 2.32 1.49
N VAL A 27 40.23 2.39 2.83
CA VAL A 27 39.19 1.78 3.69
C VAL A 27 37.96 2.67 3.68
N SER A 28 36.79 2.07 3.48
CA SER A 28 35.49 2.76 3.54
C SER A 28 34.67 2.23 4.70
N ILE A 29 34.06 3.13 5.46
CA ILE A 29 33.14 2.84 6.56
C ILE A 29 31.79 3.48 6.20
N TRP A 30 30.68 2.82 6.48
CA TRP A 30 29.35 3.36 6.18
C TRP A 30 28.32 2.97 7.24
N PRO A 31 27.20 3.69 7.34
CA PRO A 31 26.10 3.32 8.21
C PRO A 31 25.40 2.03 7.76
N ARG A 32 25.21 1.10 8.69
CA ARG A 32 24.32 -0.06 8.53
C ARG A 32 22.90 0.45 8.34
N MET A 33 22.17 -0.10 7.37
CA MET A 33 20.80 0.33 7.11
C MET A 33 19.82 -0.18 8.16
N GLU A 34 20.01 -1.42 8.60
CA GLU A 34 19.06 -2.18 9.41
C GLU A 34 18.63 -1.52 10.72
N PRO A 35 19.52 -0.92 11.54
CA PRO A 35 19.11 -0.24 12.79
C PRO A 35 18.20 0.96 12.54
N PHE A 36 18.43 1.71 11.46
CA PHE A 36 17.58 2.84 11.11
C PHE A 36 16.29 2.39 10.43
N LEU A 37 16.37 1.31 9.66
CA LEU A 37 15.27 0.72 8.92
C LEU A 37 14.19 0.15 9.85
N LEU A 38 14.62 -0.77 10.72
CA LEU A 38 13.76 -1.62 11.55
C LEU A 38 13.71 -1.12 13.00
N GLY A 39 14.79 -0.48 13.46
CA GLY A 39 14.97 -0.11 14.86
C GLY A 39 14.49 1.30 15.22
N ALA A 40 14.73 2.30 14.37
CA ALA A 40 14.29 3.67 14.63
C ALA A 40 12.77 3.77 14.43
N LEU A 41 12.03 4.08 15.49
CA LEU A 41 10.58 4.27 15.38
C LEU A 41 10.28 5.52 14.54
N GLN A 42 9.28 5.46 13.65
CA GLN A 42 8.85 6.57 12.78
C GLN A 42 7.98 7.59 13.53
N VAL A 43 8.35 7.90 14.77
CA VAL A 43 7.72 8.87 15.65
C VAL A 43 8.79 9.66 16.37
N ALA A 44 8.49 10.89 16.76
CA ALA A 44 9.41 11.70 17.53
C ALA A 44 9.74 10.98 18.86
N PRO A 45 11.02 10.86 19.24
CA PRO A 45 11.38 10.20 20.48
C PRO A 45 10.90 11.01 21.68
N PRO A 46 10.59 10.35 22.82
CA PRO A 46 10.33 11.05 24.06
C PRO A 46 11.48 12.02 24.40
N SER A 47 11.15 13.23 24.87
CA SER A 47 12.15 14.24 25.27
C SER A 47 13.13 13.72 26.35
N LYS A 48 12.68 12.73 27.13
CA LYS A 48 13.45 12.01 28.15
C LYS A 48 14.52 11.06 27.59
N LEU A 49 14.55 10.80 26.28
CA LEU A 49 15.63 10.07 25.59
C LEU A 49 16.70 11.01 24.99
N SER A 50 16.81 12.25 25.47
CA SER A 50 17.91 13.15 25.07
C SER A 50 19.28 12.62 25.50
N LEU A 51 20.34 13.08 24.84
CA LEU A 51 21.74 12.75 25.14
C LEU A 51 22.07 12.88 26.63
N HIS A 52 21.56 13.93 27.30
CA HIS A 52 21.76 14.17 28.73
C HIS A 52 21.29 13.00 29.61
N TYR A 53 20.10 12.47 29.33
CA TYR A 53 19.54 11.35 30.09
C TYR A 53 20.23 10.04 29.73
N LEU A 54 20.61 9.84 28.47
CA LEU A 54 21.36 8.66 28.04
C LEU A 54 22.76 8.61 28.69
N ARG A 55 23.44 9.76 28.85
CA ARG A 55 24.70 9.83 29.62
C ARG A 55 24.48 9.45 31.08
N LYS A 56 23.44 10.01 31.73
CA LYS A 56 23.11 9.63 33.12
C LYS A 56 22.81 8.14 33.26
N MET A 57 22.10 7.56 32.29
CA MET A 57 21.85 6.12 32.24
C MET A 57 23.15 5.33 32.09
N ALA A 58 24.02 5.72 31.15
CA ALA A 58 25.32 5.08 30.95
C ALA A 58 26.17 5.09 32.23
N THR A 59 26.23 6.22 32.93
CA THR A 59 26.90 6.32 34.25
C THR A 59 26.24 5.40 35.27
N TYR A 60 24.91 5.48 35.43
CA TYR A 60 24.17 4.71 36.43
C TYR A 60 24.38 3.19 36.26
N VAL A 61 24.25 2.69 35.03
CA VAL A 61 24.36 1.26 34.71
C VAL A 61 25.80 0.77 34.89
N ARG A 62 26.81 1.57 34.53
CA ARG A 62 28.23 1.22 34.72
C ARG A 62 28.69 1.26 36.18
N THR A 63 28.05 2.06 37.02
CA THR A 63 28.38 2.14 38.46
C THR A 63 27.67 1.12 39.34
N ARG A 64 26.63 0.44 38.82
CA ARG A 64 25.91 -0.59 39.56
C ARG A 64 26.49 -1.97 39.27
N ASP A 65 26.71 -2.74 40.34
CA ASP A 65 27.19 -4.12 40.24
C ASP A 65 26.21 -5.00 39.43
N GLY A 66 26.77 -5.84 38.56
CA GLY A 66 26.02 -6.81 37.75
C GLY A 66 25.17 -6.23 36.61
N CYS A 67 25.23 -4.92 36.35
CA CYS A 67 24.42 -4.26 35.33
C CYS A 67 25.22 -3.87 34.06
N PHE A 68 26.53 -4.10 34.06
CA PHE A 68 27.42 -3.85 32.92
C PHE A 68 28.35 -5.05 32.75
N PRO A 69 28.58 -5.56 31.52
CA PRO A 69 28.17 -5.00 30.22
C PRO A 69 26.73 -5.31 29.79
N ILE A 70 26.00 -6.14 30.53
CA ILE A 70 24.66 -6.63 30.16
C ILE A 70 23.57 -5.93 30.97
N LEU A 71 22.54 -5.41 30.28
CA LEU A 71 21.37 -4.77 30.87
C LEU A 71 20.16 -5.71 30.82
N SER A 72 19.65 -6.13 31.97
CA SER A 72 18.43 -6.96 32.06
C SER A 72 17.15 -6.14 31.86
N TRP A 73 16.07 -6.79 31.43
CA TRP A 73 14.73 -6.17 31.36
C TRP A 73 14.32 -5.54 32.69
N CYS A 74 14.56 -6.21 33.83
CA CYS A 74 14.24 -5.69 35.15
C CYS A 74 14.91 -4.34 35.44
N MET A 75 16.19 -4.21 35.07
CA MET A 75 16.93 -2.96 35.27
C MET A 75 16.49 -1.88 34.28
N TRP A 76 16.27 -2.24 33.01
CA TRP A 76 15.73 -1.30 32.02
C TRP A 76 14.35 -0.80 32.43
N ARG A 77 13.43 -1.67 32.86
CA ARG A 77 12.11 -1.29 33.36
C ARG A 77 12.20 -0.33 34.54
N HIS A 78 13.11 -0.59 35.50
CA HIS A 78 13.35 0.31 36.63
C HIS A 78 13.82 1.70 36.19
N ILE A 79 14.75 1.78 35.22
CA ILE A 79 15.26 3.04 34.70
C ILE A 79 14.18 3.76 33.88
N ALA A 80 13.57 3.07 32.93
CA ALA A 80 12.58 3.61 32.01
C ALA A 80 11.32 4.09 32.75
N CYS A 81 10.70 3.24 33.56
CA CYS A 81 9.46 3.58 34.26
C CYS A 81 9.73 4.44 35.50
N GLY A 82 10.76 4.12 36.29
CA GLY A 82 11.03 4.79 37.55
C GLY A 82 11.77 6.11 37.41
N LYS A 83 12.80 6.19 36.55
CA LYS A 83 13.66 7.38 36.41
C LYS A 83 13.26 8.26 35.23
N LEU A 84 12.98 7.66 34.08
CA LEU A 84 12.61 8.37 32.85
C LEU A 84 11.09 8.61 32.74
N GLN A 85 10.29 7.95 33.59
CA GLN A 85 8.82 8.03 33.59
C GLN A 85 8.19 7.66 32.25
N LEU A 86 8.81 6.72 31.53
CA LEU A 86 8.25 6.15 30.30
C LEU A 86 7.16 5.13 30.67
N PRO A 87 6.06 5.05 29.90
CA PRO A 87 5.10 3.96 30.03
C PRO A 87 5.78 2.59 29.86
N GLU A 88 5.38 1.60 30.66
CA GLU A 88 5.97 0.25 30.62
C GLU A 88 5.85 -0.38 29.23
N ASP A 89 4.71 -0.19 28.56
CA ASP A 89 4.48 -0.67 27.19
C ASP A 89 5.45 -0.04 26.17
N LEU A 90 5.81 1.24 26.33
CA LEU A 90 6.78 1.91 25.47
C LEU A 90 8.22 1.46 25.81
N ALA A 91 8.52 1.27 27.09
CA ALA A 91 9.80 0.73 27.53
C ALA A 91 10.03 -0.69 26.98
N TRP A 92 8.99 -1.53 27.05
CA TRP A 92 9.00 -2.88 26.46
C TRP A 92 9.14 -2.82 24.95
N LEU A 93 8.41 -1.92 24.29
CA LEU A 93 8.53 -1.73 22.85
C LEU A 93 9.97 -1.46 22.42
N TYR A 94 10.69 -0.54 23.08
CA TYR A 94 12.11 -0.30 22.74
C TYR A 94 12.97 -1.53 22.95
N PHE A 95 12.75 -2.26 24.04
CA PHE A 95 13.50 -3.47 24.36
C PHE A 95 13.25 -4.59 23.33
N GLU A 96 11.98 -4.88 23.04
CA GLU A 96 11.55 -5.87 22.05
C GLU A 96 11.97 -5.48 20.62
N THR A 97 11.97 -4.19 20.29
CA THR A 97 12.48 -3.71 18.99
C THR A 97 13.97 -3.98 18.82
N PHE A 98 14.75 -3.77 19.88
CA PHE A 98 16.17 -4.04 19.85
C PHE A 98 16.46 -5.55 19.79
N ASP A 99 15.69 -6.35 20.52
CA ASP A 99 15.75 -7.82 20.47
C ASP A 99 15.48 -8.37 19.06
N LEU A 100 14.44 -7.87 18.38
CA LEU A 100 14.14 -8.22 16.98
C LEU A 100 15.24 -7.79 15.98
N LEU A 101 16.02 -6.77 16.31
CA LEU A 101 17.16 -6.31 15.50
C LEU A 101 18.37 -7.24 15.68
N ILE A 102 18.49 -7.89 16.84
CA ILE A 102 19.54 -8.86 17.11
C ILE A 102 19.23 -10.15 16.33
N GLY A 103 20.23 -10.65 15.61
CA GLY A 103 20.09 -11.84 14.77
C GLY A 103 20.08 -13.14 15.57
N HIS A 104 19.02 -13.38 16.34
CA HIS A 104 18.73 -14.68 16.95
C HIS A 104 18.56 -15.76 15.89
N SER A 105 18.95 -16.99 16.22
CA SER A 105 18.72 -18.12 15.31
C SER A 105 17.22 -18.43 15.21
N PRO A 106 16.74 -19.01 14.11
CA PRO A 106 15.34 -19.43 13.99
C PRO A 106 14.90 -20.34 15.14
N GLU A 107 15.79 -21.24 15.59
CA GLU A 107 15.54 -22.17 16.69
C GLU A 107 15.32 -21.44 18.02
N GLU A 108 16.19 -20.48 18.37
CA GLU A 108 16.05 -19.67 19.58
C GLU A 108 14.71 -18.92 19.63
N ARG A 109 14.26 -18.40 18.47
CA ARG A 109 12.97 -17.70 18.37
C ARG A 109 11.78 -18.64 18.53
N LEU A 110 11.86 -19.85 17.98
CA LEU A 110 10.82 -20.87 18.14
C LEU A 110 10.73 -21.36 19.58
N GLU A 111 11.86 -21.63 20.24
CA GLU A 111 11.91 -21.99 21.66
C GLU A 111 11.32 -20.88 22.52
N TRP A 112 11.63 -19.62 22.21
CA TRP A 112 11.05 -18.47 22.89
C TRP A 112 9.54 -18.38 22.67
N ALA A 113 9.06 -18.56 21.44
CA ALA A 113 7.64 -18.56 21.11
C ALA A 113 6.90 -19.70 21.83
N GLU A 114 7.50 -20.89 21.93
CA GLU A 114 6.97 -22.02 22.68
C GLU A 114 6.84 -21.66 24.17
N CYS A 115 7.88 -21.09 24.78
CA CYS A 115 7.84 -20.64 26.17
C CYS A 115 6.72 -19.61 26.42
N LEU A 116 6.53 -18.67 25.48
CA LEU A 116 5.45 -17.68 25.57
C LEU A 116 4.07 -18.31 25.36
N SER A 117 3.94 -19.34 24.51
CA SER A 117 2.67 -20.03 24.26
C SER A 117 2.15 -20.79 25.49
N GLN A 118 3.06 -21.25 26.34
CA GLN A 118 2.73 -21.96 27.60
C GLN A 118 2.28 -20.99 28.72
N CYS A 119 2.52 -19.68 28.57
CA CYS A 119 2.15 -18.70 29.57
C CYS A 119 0.64 -18.38 29.49
N SER A 120 -0.09 -18.69 30.56
CA SER A 120 -1.54 -18.47 30.66
C SER A 120 -1.87 -17.14 31.35
N SER A 121 -0.96 -16.61 32.17
CA SER A 121 -1.14 -15.38 32.94
C SER A 121 -0.17 -14.27 32.56
N LYS A 122 -0.58 -13.00 32.74
CA LYS A 122 0.29 -11.83 32.55
C LYS A 122 1.55 -11.89 33.42
N SER A 123 1.44 -12.45 34.63
CA SER A 123 2.58 -12.63 35.54
C SER A 123 3.60 -13.64 35.04
N GLU A 124 3.16 -14.74 34.39
CA GLU A 124 4.08 -15.71 33.78
C GLU A 124 4.80 -15.11 32.58
N LEU A 125 4.09 -14.35 31.73
CA LEU A 125 4.70 -13.60 30.64
C LEU A 125 5.75 -12.63 31.16
N ASP A 126 5.41 -11.83 32.19
CA ASP A 126 6.35 -10.91 32.80
C ASP A 126 7.56 -11.62 33.43
N HIS A 127 7.37 -12.83 33.98
CA HIS A 127 8.47 -13.67 34.46
C HIS A 127 9.38 -14.11 33.31
N GLN A 128 8.84 -14.55 32.17
CA GLN A 128 9.67 -14.87 31.00
C GLN A 128 10.45 -13.64 30.53
N ARG A 129 9.82 -12.46 30.46
CA ARG A 129 10.49 -11.20 30.09
C ARG A 129 11.69 -10.88 30.98
N THR A 130 11.65 -11.24 32.27
CA THR A 130 12.78 -10.99 33.18
C THR A 130 14.06 -11.76 32.83
N LYS A 131 13.95 -12.84 32.04
CA LYS A 131 15.10 -13.63 31.58
C LYS A 131 15.88 -12.94 30.45
N LEU A 132 15.28 -11.96 29.79
CA LEU A 132 15.92 -11.26 28.67
C LEU A 132 16.91 -10.21 29.15
N SER A 133 17.99 -10.09 28.40
CA SER A 133 19.05 -9.13 28.65
C SER A 133 19.76 -8.73 27.36
N VAL A 134 20.28 -7.51 27.32
CA VAL A 134 20.86 -6.89 26.12
C VAL A 134 22.23 -6.28 26.40
N ASP A 135 23.07 -6.12 25.36
CA ASP A 135 24.31 -5.35 25.52
C ASP A 135 24.00 -3.88 25.82
N THR A 136 24.56 -3.38 26.92
CA THR A 136 24.24 -2.03 27.43
C THR A 136 24.62 -0.95 26.44
N LEU A 137 25.80 -1.05 25.81
CA LEU A 137 26.30 0.02 24.94
C LEU A 137 25.58 0.03 23.60
N GLN A 138 25.34 -1.14 23.01
CA GLN A 138 24.53 -1.25 21.80
C GLN A 138 23.10 -0.78 22.05
N PHE A 139 22.50 -1.11 23.19
CA PHE A 139 21.17 -0.63 23.54
C PHE A 139 21.12 0.89 23.72
N LEU A 140 22.14 1.51 24.34
CA LEU A 140 22.24 2.97 24.44
C LEU A 140 22.37 3.64 23.06
N LEU A 141 23.16 3.06 22.15
CA LEU A 141 23.26 3.53 20.77
C LEU A 141 21.92 3.38 20.03
N PHE A 142 21.20 2.27 20.25
CA PHE A 142 19.86 2.05 19.71
C PHE A 142 18.83 3.08 20.22
N LEU A 143 18.85 3.42 21.51
CA LEU A 143 18.00 4.47 22.05
C LEU A 143 18.36 5.85 21.49
N TYR A 144 19.64 6.08 21.23
CA TYR A 144 20.13 7.33 20.67
C TYR A 144 19.71 7.54 19.21
N ILE A 145 19.72 6.50 18.36
CA ILE A 145 19.30 6.64 16.96
C ILE A 145 17.82 6.99 16.78
N GLN A 146 16.99 6.83 17.82
CA GLN A 146 15.59 7.29 17.81
C GLN A 146 15.48 8.81 17.54
N GLN A 147 16.56 9.57 17.76
CA GLN A 147 16.65 10.99 17.42
C GLN A 147 16.58 11.28 15.90
N LEU A 148 16.70 10.26 15.02
CA LEU A 148 16.59 10.42 13.57
C LEU A 148 15.29 11.14 13.15
N ASN A 149 14.17 10.75 13.78
CA ASN A 149 12.84 11.27 13.47
C ASN A 149 12.43 12.45 14.35
N ARG A 150 13.38 13.04 15.10
CA ARG A 150 13.13 14.28 15.84
C ARG A 150 12.91 15.46 14.88
N VAL A 151 11.80 16.16 15.06
CA VAL A 151 11.46 17.37 14.28
C VAL A 151 12.34 18.52 14.77
N SER A 152 13.22 19.04 13.90
CA SER A 152 14.04 20.23 14.17
C SER A 152 13.43 21.44 13.48
N LEU A 153 12.92 22.40 14.26
CA LEU A 153 12.32 23.65 13.76
C LEU A 153 13.33 24.53 13.00
N ARG A 154 14.65 24.30 13.13
CA ARG A 154 15.68 25.07 12.41
C ARG A 154 15.76 24.75 10.92
N THR A 155 15.37 23.55 10.50
CA THR A 155 15.35 23.13 9.09
C THR A 155 14.13 23.63 8.31
N SER A 156 13.11 24.15 9.00
CA SER A 156 11.91 24.73 8.38
C SER A 156 12.10 26.19 7.96
N LEU A 157 13.14 26.87 8.46
CA LEU A 157 13.33 28.33 8.33
C LEU A 157 14.49 28.74 7.40
N ILE A 158 15.18 27.79 6.77
CA ILE A 158 16.23 28.07 5.78
C ILE A 158 15.73 27.55 4.44
N GLY A 159 14.90 28.36 3.77
CA GLY A 159 14.35 28.02 2.46
C GLY A 159 13.16 28.85 1.99
N GLU A 160 12.61 29.74 2.81
CA GLU A 160 11.65 30.75 2.36
C GLU A 160 12.36 32.08 2.11
N GLU A 161 13.01 32.17 0.94
CA GLU A 161 13.40 33.45 0.38
C GLU A 161 12.14 34.05 -0.26
N TRP A 162 11.63 35.14 0.33
CA TRP A 162 10.57 35.96 -0.22
C TRP A 162 10.87 36.33 -1.69
N PRO A 163 9.87 36.41 -2.58
CA PRO A 163 10.10 36.61 -4.01
C PRO A 163 10.70 38.00 -4.26
N SER A 164 12.00 38.07 -4.50
CA SER A 164 12.63 39.25 -5.11
C SER A 164 12.55 39.12 -6.63
N HIS A 165 12.17 40.23 -7.27
CA HIS A 165 11.98 40.31 -8.71
C HIS A 165 13.29 40.11 -9.47
N ARG A 166 13.23 39.24 -10.49
CA ARG A 166 14.23 38.95 -11.55
C ARG A 166 15.32 37.95 -11.16
N THR A 167 15.10 36.67 -11.47
CA THR A 167 15.92 35.90 -12.44
C THR A 167 15.43 34.44 -12.56
N ARG A 168 15.38 33.96 -13.82
CA ARG A 168 15.36 32.57 -14.33
C ARG A 168 14.59 31.49 -13.54
N SER A 169 13.49 31.03 -14.15
CA SER A 169 12.68 29.88 -13.74
C SER A 169 13.50 28.59 -13.57
N PRO A 170 13.34 27.83 -12.47
CA PRO A 170 13.94 26.50 -12.33
C PRO A 170 13.17 25.45 -13.14
N SER A 171 13.86 24.40 -13.57
CA SER A 171 13.34 23.28 -14.35
C SER A 171 12.39 22.36 -13.55
N PRO A 172 11.52 21.57 -14.21
CA PRO A 172 10.50 20.74 -13.56
C PRO A 172 11.05 19.66 -12.61
N SER A 173 12.33 19.30 -12.73
CA SER A 173 12.99 18.29 -11.91
C SER A 173 13.21 18.69 -10.45
N ASP A 174 13.23 20.00 -10.13
CA ASP A 174 13.57 20.48 -8.79
C ASP A 174 12.32 20.68 -7.90
N ARG A 175 11.13 20.72 -8.51
CA ARG A 175 9.85 20.75 -7.77
C ARG A 175 9.44 19.39 -7.21
N GLU A 176 9.91 18.29 -7.81
CA GLU A 176 9.57 16.93 -7.37
C GLU A 176 10.33 16.46 -6.12
N ALA A 177 11.41 17.16 -5.73
CA ALA A 177 12.22 16.81 -4.56
C ALA A 177 11.70 17.41 -3.24
N LYS A 178 10.75 18.36 -3.27
CA LYS A 178 10.38 19.19 -2.10
C LYS A 178 8.97 18.98 -1.54
N THR A 179 8.22 17.97 -1.98
CA THR A 179 6.92 17.57 -1.40
C THR A 179 6.96 16.23 -0.65
N SER A 180 8.16 15.76 -0.29
CA SER A 180 8.38 14.49 0.41
C SER A 180 8.50 14.70 1.93
N SER A 181 7.38 14.82 2.64
CA SER A 181 7.39 14.64 4.09
C SER A 181 7.68 13.17 4.48
N GLN A 182 8.87 12.97 5.05
CA GLN A 182 9.13 12.34 6.35
C GLN A 182 9.14 10.80 6.55
N ASN A 183 9.70 9.96 5.66
CA ASN A 183 10.20 8.64 6.08
C ASN A 183 11.72 8.52 5.87
N LYS A 184 12.49 8.99 6.87
CA LYS A 184 13.97 9.01 6.82
C LYS A 184 14.58 7.61 6.93
N ASN A 185 13.84 6.62 7.44
CA ASN A 185 14.34 5.27 7.76
C ASN A 185 14.77 4.44 6.55
N TRP A 186 14.33 4.81 5.35
CA TRP A 186 14.70 4.14 4.10
C TRP A 186 15.64 4.99 3.23
N ASP A 187 16.15 6.10 3.76
CA ASP A 187 17.00 7.02 3.04
C ASP A 187 18.44 6.87 3.52
N ASP A 188 19.26 6.19 2.71
CA ASP A 188 20.67 5.96 3.01
C ASP A 188 21.48 7.26 3.11
N GLN A 189 21.04 8.32 2.44
CA GLN A 189 21.62 9.66 2.59
C GLN A 189 21.23 10.29 3.93
N ALA A 190 19.98 10.13 4.37
CA ALA A 190 19.55 10.61 5.68
C ALA A 190 20.30 9.90 6.81
N HIS A 191 20.54 8.58 6.68
CA HIS A 191 21.33 7.82 7.65
C HIS A 191 22.77 8.33 7.73
N LEU A 192 23.41 8.54 6.58
CA LEU A 192 24.77 9.09 6.53
C LEU A 192 24.84 10.48 7.17
N SER A 193 23.95 11.38 6.79
CA SER A 193 23.91 12.74 7.33
C SER A 193 23.63 12.75 8.84
N PHE A 194 22.77 11.84 9.34
CA PHE A 194 22.53 11.68 10.77
C PHE A 194 23.80 11.23 11.51
N VAL A 195 24.45 10.17 11.04
CA VAL A 195 25.68 9.66 11.66
C VAL A 195 26.79 10.72 11.63
N GLN A 196 27.01 11.39 10.50
CA GLN A 196 28.03 12.45 10.38
C GLN A 196 27.82 13.58 11.39
N SER A 197 26.57 14.03 11.56
CA SER A 197 26.22 15.14 12.45
C SER A 197 26.31 14.77 13.92
N HIS A 198 26.06 13.50 14.27
CA HIS A 198 25.97 13.03 15.65
C HIS A 198 27.14 12.14 16.08
N LEU A 199 28.17 11.97 15.24
CA LEU A 199 29.27 11.04 15.52
C LEU A 199 30.02 11.38 16.81
N ALA A 200 30.22 12.66 17.10
CA ALA A 200 30.86 13.10 18.34
C ALA A 200 30.04 12.67 19.57
N GLU A 201 28.73 12.94 19.56
CA GLU A 201 27.81 12.56 20.65
C GLU A 201 27.71 11.03 20.81
N ILE A 202 27.72 10.28 19.71
CA ILE A 202 27.76 8.82 19.69
C ILE A 202 29.03 8.30 20.38
N LEU A 203 30.20 8.86 20.03
CA LEU A 203 31.46 8.45 20.66
C LEU A 203 31.54 8.86 22.13
N GLU A 204 31.00 10.02 22.50
CA GLU A 204 30.93 10.46 23.89
C GLU A 204 30.10 9.54 24.77
N LEU A 205 29.03 8.93 24.26
CA LEU A 205 28.25 7.90 25.00
C LEU A 205 29.08 6.65 25.32
N LEU A 206 30.12 6.38 24.53
CA LEU A 206 31.00 5.23 24.70
C LEU A 206 32.14 5.49 25.70
N VAL A 207 32.52 6.75 25.93
CA VAL A 207 33.57 7.15 26.87
C VAL A 207 33.22 6.72 28.30
N GLU A 208 34.21 6.26 29.06
CA GLU A 208 34.01 5.84 30.45
C GLU A 208 33.63 7.02 31.35
N PRO A 209 32.75 6.84 32.35
CA PRO A 209 32.24 7.96 33.16
C PRO A 209 33.32 8.73 33.91
N GLY A 210 34.41 8.07 34.32
CA GLY A 210 35.52 8.71 35.03
C GLY A 210 36.36 9.68 34.18
N GLN A 211 36.17 9.67 32.85
CA GLN A 211 36.90 10.54 31.93
C GLN A 211 36.06 11.73 31.43
N LEU A 212 34.82 11.87 31.92
CA LEU A 212 33.93 12.98 31.59
C LEU A 212 34.01 14.08 32.66
N SER A 213 33.90 15.34 32.24
CA SER A 213 33.78 16.47 33.17
C SER A 213 32.45 16.42 33.96
N GLN A 214 32.32 17.21 35.03
CA GLN A 214 31.05 17.35 35.76
C GLN A 214 29.88 17.84 34.87
N SER A 215 30.17 18.50 33.75
CA SER A 215 29.19 18.91 32.73
C SER A 215 28.94 17.85 31.63
N GLY A 216 29.59 16.69 31.71
CA GLY A 216 29.43 15.58 30.77
C GLY A 216 30.18 15.75 29.44
N GLN A 217 31.17 16.65 29.37
CA GLN A 217 32.03 16.82 28.20
C GLN A 217 33.27 15.93 28.31
N ALA A 218 33.73 15.41 27.18
CA ALA A 218 34.98 14.64 27.13
C ALA A 218 36.19 15.52 27.49
N LEU A 219 37.04 15.03 28.39
CA LEU A 219 38.34 15.62 28.67
C LEU A 219 39.28 15.49 27.45
N ARG A 220 40.29 16.37 27.35
CA ARG A 220 41.19 16.45 26.18
C ARG A 220 41.92 15.12 25.85
N ASP A 221 42.14 14.27 26.86
CA ASP A 221 42.88 13.01 26.72
C ASP A 221 42.00 11.75 26.79
N CYS A 222 40.67 11.88 26.63
CA CYS A 222 39.75 10.75 26.69
C CYS A 222 40.14 9.61 25.75
N GLN A 223 40.09 8.40 26.29
CA GLN A 223 40.33 7.14 25.58
C GLN A 223 39.04 6.32 25.54
N ILE A 224 38.76 5.69 24.41
CA ILE A 224 37.67 4.73 24.26
C ILE A 224 38.28 3.34 24.18
N SER A 225 37.79 2.42 25.02
CA SER A 225 38.25 1.02 25.02
C SER A 225 37.83 0.29 23.73
N LEU A 226 38.60 -0.73 23.33
CA LEU A 226 38.27 -1.57 22.20
C LEU A 226 36.89 -2.23 22.35
N GLU A 227 36.50 -2.59 23.58
CA GLU A 227 35.19 -3.17 23.86
C GLU A 227 34.06 -2.18 23.58
N ALA A 228 34.22 -0.92 23.98
CA ALA A 228 33.24 0.11 23.67
C ALA A 228 33.17 0.38 22.15
N VAL A 229 34.29 0.35 21.43
CA VAL A 229 34.30 0.48 19.95
C VAL A 229 33.61 -0.70 19.25
N ARG A 230 33.55 -1.90 19.85
CA ARG A 230 32.78 -3.03 19.28
C ARG A 230 31.30 -2.72 19.17
N SER A 231 30.74 -1.95 20.10
CA SER A 231 29.32 -1.55 20.08
C SER A 231 28.95 -0.70 18.85
N LEU A 232 29.91 0.03 18.27
CA LEU A 232 29.71 0.75 17.00
C LEU A 232 29.37 -0.17 15.83
N GLY A 233 29.66 -1.48 15.93
CA GLY A 233 29.25 -2.49 14.96
C GLY A 233 27.73 -2.62 14.80
N LEU A 234 26.95 -2.12 15.77
CA LEU A 234 25.51 -1.97 15.60
C LEU A 234 25.19 -0.99 14.46
N LEU A 235 25.88 0.15 14.41
CA LEU A 235 25.55 1.27 13.52
C LEU A 235 26.42 1.35 12.28
N LEU A 236 27.65 0.85 12.34
CA LEU A 236 28.67 1.04 11.32
C LEU A 236 29.28 -0.30 10.90
N GLU A 237 29.58 -0.41 9.62
CA GLU A 237 30.34 -1.50 9.02
C GLU A 237 31.30 -0.93 7.96
N GLY A 238 32.26 -1.71 7.47
CA GLY A 238 33.17 -1.22 6.45
C GLY A 238 33.91 -2.30 5.69
N SER A 239 34.69 -1.90 4.69
CA SER A 239 35.59 -2.79 3.95
C SER A 239 36.96 -2.13 3.75
N ALA A 240 38.01 -2.94 3.82
CA ALA A 240 39.40 -2.52 3.68
C ALA A 240 39.93 -2.52 2.24
N SER A 241 39.17 -3.02 1.27
CA SER A 241 39.62 -3.12 -0.14
C SER A 241 38.45 -3.14 -1.12
N GLN A 242 38.73 -3.16 -2.42
CA GLN A 242 37.72 -3.50 -3.46
C GLN A 242 37.10 -4.90 -3.25
N SER A 243 37.64 -5.71 -2.33
CA SER A 243 36.95 -6.93 -1.90
C SER A 243 35.63 -6.55 -1.23
N LYS A 244 34.53 -7.14 -1.70
CA LYS A 244 33.18 -6.94 -1.18
C LYS A 244 32.98 -7.56 0.22
N VAL A 245 34.07 -7.87 0.93
CA VAL A 245 34.02 -8.50 2.24
C VAL A 245 33.80 -7.42 3.29
N VAL A 246 32.65 -7.49 3.95
CA VAL A 246 32.30 -6.56 5.02
C VAL A 246 32.92 -7.03 6.33
N HIS A 247 33.57 -6.11 7.02
CA HIS A 247 34.19 -6.32 8.32
C HIS A 247 33.55 -5.41 9.37
N PRO A 248 33.42 -5.88 10.62
CA PRO A 248 33.07 -5.02 11.74
C PRO A 248 34.07 -3.86 11.89
N VAL A 249 33.59 -2.65 12.16
CA VAL A 249 34.43 -1.44 12.23
C VAL A 249 35.56 -1.55 13.23
N HIS A 250 35.34 -2.18 14.39
CA HIS A 250 36.40 -2.36 15.39
C HIS A 250 37.59 -3.16 14.83
N ARG A 251 37.40 -4.08 13.87
CA ARG A 251 38.50 -4.82 13.24
C ARG A 251 39.29 -3.96 12.28
N LEU A 252 38.61 -3.10 11.51
CA LEU A 252 39.26 -2.16 10.58
C LEU A 252 40.09 -1.12 11.33
N LEU A 253 39.61 -0.68 12.50
CA LEU A 253 40.29 0.31 13.33
C LEU A 253 41.44 -0.30 14.16
N SER A 254 41.35 -1.58 14.55
CA SER A 254 42.41 -2.24 15.35
C SER A 254 43.44 -2.99 14.53
N LYS A 255 43.13 -3.32 13.26
CA LYS A 255 44.02 -4.05 12.35
C LYS A 255 43.94 -3.44 10.94
N GLY A 256 45.10 -3.18 10.34
CA GLY A 256 45.19 -2.71 8.96
C GLY A 256 45.53 -1.22 8.83
N PRO A 257 45.27 -0.59 7.67
CA PRO A 257 45.78 0.74 7.34
C PRO A 257 45.18 1.88 8.17
N LEU A 258 43.98 1.70 8.76
CA LEU A 258 43.38 2.69 9.66
C LEU A 258 43.92 2.64 11.10
N GLN A 259 44.69 1.62 11.47
CA GLN A 259 45.15 1.44 12.85
C GLN A 259 46.03 2.62 13.33
N THR A 260 46.95 3.07 12.48
CA THR A 260 47.85 4.19 12.76
C THR A 260 47.09 5.51 12.80
N GLN A 261 46.12 5.69 11.90
CA GLN A 261 45.29 6.90 11.81
C GLN A 261 44.35 7.03 13.02
N ALA A 262 43.68 5.94 13.40
CA ALA A 262 42.80 5.86 14.56
C ALA A 262 43.59 5.95 15.89
N GLY A 263 44.90 5.72 15.86
CA GLY A 263 45.77 5.81 17.03
C GLY A 263 45.59 4.66 18.01
N TYR A 264 45.26 3.45 17.54
CA TYR A 264 45.03 2.29 18.40
C TYR A 264 46.29 1.91 19.19
N SER A 265 46.17 1.83 20.52
CA SER A 265 47.21 1.32 21.40
C SER A 265 46.96 -0.15 21.75
N SER A 266 47.86 -1.05 21.35
CA SER A 266 47.78 -2.47 21.70
C SER A 266 48.02 -2.73 23.19
N LEU A 267 48.78 -1.85 23.86
CA LEU A 267 49.12 -1.95 25.28
C LEU A 267 47.89 -1.67 26.16
N THR A 268 47.17 -0.58 25.89
CA THR A 268 45.98 -0.17 26.67
C THR A 268 44.67 -0.67 26.06
N ARG A 269 44.71 -1.30 24.88
CA ARG A 269 43.55 -1.73 24.10
C ARG A 269 42.51 -0.60 23.95
N SER A 270 42.98 0.60 23.64
CA SER A 270 42.13 1.80 23.57
C SER A 270 42.53 2.75 22.44
N PHE A 271 41.65 3.71 22.16
CA PHE A 271 41.75 4.70 21.10
C PHE A 271 41.60 6.11 21.68
N PRO A 272 42.47 7.07 21.31
CA PRO A 272 42.25 8.47 21.64
C PRO A 272 41.00 9.01 20.93
N LEU A 273 40.07 9.59 21.69
CA LEU A 273 38.75 10.04 21.20
C LEU A 273 38.87 10.95 19.96
N HIS A 274 39.74 11.96 20.01
CA HIS A 274 39.89 12.91 18.92
C HIS A 274 40.44 12.28 17.62
N LYS A 275 41.42 11.35 17.75
CA LYS A 275 41.96 10.63 16.59
C LYS A 275 40.94 9.68 16.00
N LEU A 276 40.18 8.99 16.84
CA LEU A 276 39.10 8.11 16.42
C LEU A 276 37.99 8.87 15.70
N LEU A 277 37.53 10.00 16.27
CA LEU A 277 36.52 10.86 15.65
C LEU A 277 36.97 11.35 14.27
N SER A 278 38.17 11.92 14.18
CA SER A 278 38.71 12.42 12.90
C SER A 278 38.83 11.28 11.88
N THR A 279 39.34 10.11 12.28
CA THR A 279 39.49 8.96 11.38
C THR A 279 38.14 8.47 10.85
N LEU A 280 37.13 8.35 11.71
CA LEU A 280 35.78 7.97 11.31
C LEU A 280 35.14 9.02 10.39
N GLN A 281 35.29 10.32 10.68
CA GLN A 281 34.77 11.40 9.82
C GLN A 281 35.37 11.36 8.41
N HIS A 282 36.67 11.09 8.27
CA HIS A 282 37.34 11.03 6.97
C HIS A 282 37.02 9.74 6.17
N SER A 283 36.69 8.64 6.86
CA SER A 283 36.43 7.34 6.21
C SER A 283 34.94 7.03 6.00
N LEU A 284 34.04 7.86 6.53
CA LEU A 284 32.59 7.64 6.45
C LEU A 284 32.04 8.01 5.07
N THR A 285 31.46 7.02 4.39
CA THR A 285 30.90 7.09 3.04
C THR A 285 29.44 6.64 2.99
N LEU A 286 28.76 6.88 1.87
CA LEU A 286 27.41 6.36 1.63
C LEU A 286 27.43 4.83 1.58
N ASN A 287 26.36 4.19 2.06
CA ASN A 287 26.25 2.74 2.06
C ASN A 287 26.26 2.17 0.63
N PRO A 288 27.26 1.34 0.25
CA PRO A 288 27.39 0.79 -1.10
C PRO A 288 26.35 -0.29 -1.43
N PHE A 289 25.59 -0.76 -0.44
CA PHE A 289 24.50 -1.72 -0.58
C PHE A 289 23.11 -1.11 -0.30
N GLY A 290 23.05 0.20 -0.04
CA GLY A 290 21.82 0.93 0.27
C GLY A 290 20.86 1.09 -0.92
N MET A 291 19.76 1.80 -0.66
CA MET A 291 18.71 2.10 -1.65
C MET A 291 19.27 2.82 -2.90
N THR A 292 20.11 3.82 -2.69
CA THR A 292 20.68 4.64 -3.77
C THR A 292 21.62 3.82 -4.65
N ALA A 293 22.41 2.93 -4.04
CA ALA A 293 23.27 2.01 -4.77
C ALA A 293 22.45 0.96 -5.55
N CYS A 294 21.41 0.38 -4.93
CA CYS A 294 20.52 -0.59 -5.57
C CYS A 294 19.85 0.00 -6.84
N LEU A 295 19.43 1.26 -6.79
CA LEU A 295 18.87 1.96 -7.95
C LEU A 295 19.88 2.24 -9.06
N ARG A 296 21.13 2.57 -8.69
CA ARG A 296 22.17 2.99 -9.64
C ARG A 296 22.87 1.82 -10.30
N SER A 297 23.28 0.82 -9.51
CA SER A 297 24.13 -0.29 -9.93
C SER A 297 23.51 -1.67 -9.72
N GLY A 298 22.30 -1.75 -9.15
CA GLY A 298 21.58 -3.02 -8.98
C GLY A 298 21.15 -3.66 -10.30
N LYS A 299 20.94 -4.97 -10.28
CA LYS A 299 20.45 -5.72 -11.44
C LYS A 299 18.97 -5.41 -11.63
N LYS A 300 18.62 -4.76 -12.75
CA LYS A 300 17.24 -4.49 -13.14
C LYS A 300 16.53 -5.79 -13.50
N LEU A 301 15.29 -5.92 -13.06
CA LEU A 301 14.47 -7.11 -13.25
C LEU A 301 13.31 -6.79 -14.19
N ALA A 302 13.13 -7.62 -15.21
CA ALA A 302 11.98 -7.59 -16.09
C ALA A 302 10.89 -8.52 -15.54
N TRP A 303 10.40 -8.25 -14.32
CA TRP A 303 9.31 -9.04 -13.73
C TRP A 303 7.93 -8.54 -14.17
N ALA A 304 7.85 -7.30 -14.64
CA ALA A 304 6.67 -6.71 -15.22
C ALA A 304 6.65 -6.93 -16.74
N GLN A 305 5.58 -7.54 -17.24
CA GLN A 305 5.29 -7.67 -18.67
C GLN A 305 4.90 -6.29 -19.24
N GLN A 306 5.29 -5.97 -20.49
CA GLN A 306 4.80 -4.75 -21.12
C GLN A 306 3.30 -4.92 -21.41
N VAL A 307 2.47 -4.18 -20.72
CA VAL A 307 1.07 -3.99 -21.13
C VAL A 307 1.07 -2.89 -22.18
N GLU A 308 0.55 -3.16 -23.37
CA GLU A 308 0.42 -2.16 -24.45
C GLU A 308 -0.30 -0.91 -23.91
N GLY A 309 0.33 0.26 -24.06
CA GLY A 309 -0.21 1.55 -23.61
C GLY A 309 0.37 2.11 -22.30
N ALA A 310 1.13 1.35 -21.50
CA ALA A 310 1.76 1.88 -20.29
C ALA A 310 3.00 2.75 -20.60
N MET A 311 2.90 4.07 -20.41
CA MET A 311 3.99 5.03 -20.71
C MET A 311 5.25 4.91 -19.83
N LYS A 312 5.27 4.11 -18.74
CA LYS A 312 6.46 3.93 -17.87
C LYS A 312 6.61 2.47 -17.39
N ARG A 313 7.78 1.89 -17.66
CA ARG A 313 8.18 0.55 -17.18
C ARG A 313 8.34 0.53 -15.65
N ALA A 314 7.75 -0.47 -14.99
CA ALA A 314 7.98 -0.72 -13.56
C ALA A 314 9.49 -0.81 -13.26
N LYS A 315 9.95 -0.12 -12.21
CA LYS A 315 11.35 -0.06 -11.82
C LYS A 315 11.60 -1.08 -10.72
N ILE A 316 12.02 -2.28 -11.13
CA ILE A 316 12.39 -3.35 -10.21
C ILE A 316 13.90 -3.57 -10.28
N ALA A 317 14.57 -3.44 -9.14
CA ALA A 317 16.02 -3.60 -9.02
C ALA A 317 16.38 -4.45 -7.80
N ARG A 318 17.46 -5.23 -7.92
CA ARG A 318 17.99 -6.04 -6.82
C ARG A 318 19.50 -5.93 -6.68
N ASN A 319 19.99 -5.96 -5.45
CA ASN A 319 21.42 -6.04 -5.14
C ASN A 319 21.84 -7.44 -4.64
N THR A 320 20.91 -8.40 -4.55
CA THR A 320 21.11 -9.70 -3.87
C THR A 320 22.25 -10.59 -4.41
N HIS A 321 22.77 -10.27 -5.59
CA HIS A 321 23.92 -10.94 -6.21
C HIS A 321 25.28 -10.37 -5.77
N MET A 322 25.31 -9.21 -5.13
CA MET A 322 26.53 -8.51 -4.69
C MET A 322 26.53 -8.19 -3.21
N ALA A 323 25.35 -8.03 -2.60
CA ALA A 323 25.22 -7.66 -1.20
C ALA A 323 25.45 -8.86 -0.26
N PRO A 324 26.17 -8.67 0.85
CA PRO A 324 26.29 -9.70 1.89
C PRO A 324 24.94 -9.99 2.55
N PRO A 325 24.80 -11.14 3.25
CA PRO A 325 23.64 -11.42 4.09
C PRO A 325 23.32 -10.23 5.02
N GLY A 326 22.03 -9.91 5.20
CA GLY A 326 21.56 -8.74 5.96
C GLY A 326 21.45 -7.44 5.15
N SER A 327 22.29 -7.25 4.11
CA SER A 327 22.24 -6.08 3.21
C SER A 327 21.56 -6.36 1.86
N ARG A 328 21.04 -7.58 1.68
CA ARG A 328 20.26 -7.98 0.52
C ARG A 328 18.98 -7.17 0.43
N MET A 329 18.67 -6.67 -0.76
CA MET A 329 17.57 -5.76 -1.00
C MET A 329 16.96 -5.95 -2.39
N VAL A 330 15.64 -5.80 -2.45
CA VAL A 330 14.87 -5.69 -3.68
C VAL A 330 13.96 -4.47 -3.58
N LEU A 331 14.05 -3.60 -4.58
CA LEU A 331 13.20 -2.43 -4.72
C LEU A 331 12.22 -2.65 -5.86
N MET A 332 10.94 -2.43 -5.59
CA MET A 332 9.83 -2.47 -6.53
C MET A 332 9.16 -1.11 -6.50
N SER A 333 9.26 -0.36 -7.59
CA SER A 333 8.72 1.00 -7.65
C SER A 333 7.91 1.23 -8.91
N GLN A 334 6.78 1.93 -8.78
CA GLN A 334 5.90 2.30 -9.91
C GLN A 334 5.35 1.08 -10.66
N VAL A 335 4.92 0.04 -9.94
CA VAL A 335 4.15 -1.07 -10.52
C VAL A 335 2.71 -0.59 -10.67
N PHE A 336 2.15 -0.69 -11.87
CA PHE A 336 0.82 -0.17 -12.19
C PHE A 336 0.02 -1.18 -13.01
N LYS A 337 -1.23 -1.48 -12.60
CA LYS A 337 -2.15 -2.38 -13.33
C LYS A 337 -1.51 -3.72 -13.71
N GLN A 338 -0.81 -4.33 -12.76
CA GLN A 338 -0.01 -5.54 -12.98
C GLN A 338 -0.08 -6.50 -11.80
N THR A 339 -0.14 -7.79 -12.12
CA THR A 339 0.08 -8.88 -11.16
C THR A 339 1.54 -9.33 -11.21
N LEU A 340 2.22 -9.26 -10.08
CA LEU A 340 3.59 -9.72 -9.90
C LEU A 340 3.59 -10.87 -8.92
N ALA A 341 3.93 -12.07 -9.40
CA ALA A 341 4.06 -13.24 -8.55
C ALA A 341 5.45 -13.82 -8.63
N LYS A 342 6.10 -13.96 -7.47
CA LYS A 342 7.44 -14.49 -7.40
C LYS A 342 7.67 -15.36 -6.17
N THR A 343 8.11 -16.57 -6.44
CA THR A 343 8.79 -17.49 -5.54
C THR A 343 10.24 -17.62 -6.01
N SER A 344 11.22 -17.42 -5.13
CA SER A 344 12.63 -17.68 -5.47
C SER A 344 13.52 -17.63 -4.24
N ASP A 345 14.47 -18.55 -4.15
CA ASP A 345 15.58 -18.51 -3.17
C ASP A 345 16.40 -17.21 -3.24
N LYS A 346 16.32 -16.48 -4.36
CA LYS A 346 17.00 -15.19 -4.54
C LYS A 346 16.37 -14.06 -3.72
N LEU A 347 15.15 -14.25 -3.22
CA LEU A 347 14.45 -13.36 -2.31
C LEU A 347 14.71 -13.71 -0.83
N THR A 348 15.23 -14.91 -0.56
CA THR A 348 15.43 -15.41 0.80
C THR A 348 16.34 -14.49 1.62
N GLY A 349 15.80 -13.97 2.72
CA GLY A 349 16.49 -13.06 3.63
C GLY A 349 16.79 -11.67 3.03
N ALA A 350 16.03 -11.24 2.00
CA ALA A 350 16.16 -9.90 1.44
C ALA A 350 15.19 -8.90 2.10
N ASN A 351 15.61 -7.64 2.19
CA ASN A 351 14.78 -6.50 2.56
C ASN A 351 14.02 -5.99 1.32
N ILE A 352 12.69 -5.99 1.36
CA ILE A 352 11.86 -5.60 0.22
C ILE A 352 11.31 -4.19 0.44
N LYS A 353 11.37 -3.35 -0.60
CA LYS A 353 10.69 -2.06 -0.62
C LYS A 353 9.75 -1.95 -1.81
N ILE A 354 8.47 -1.83 -1.53
CA ILE A 354 7.38 -1.60 -2.47
C ILE A 354 7.00 -0.13 -2.35
N HIS A 355 7.10 0.64 -3.44
CA HIS A 355 6.95 2.08 -3.38
C HIS A 355 6.20 2.66 -4.58
N ARG A 356 5.17 3.48 -4.32
CA ARG A 356 4.34 4.12 -5.37
C ARG A 356 3.76 3.13 -6.38
N CYS A 357 3.27 1.99 -5.90
CA CYS A 357 2.52 1.04 -6.73
C CYS A 357 1.03 1.38 -6.68
N SER A 358 0.32 1.20 -7.79
CA SER A 358 -1.13 1.41 -7.86
C SER A 358 -1.83 0.35 -8.70
N ASP A 359 -3.06 -0.02 -8.33
CA ASP A 359 -3.86 -1.03 -9.04
C ASP A 359 -3.07 -2.33 -9.31
N ALA A 360 -2.34 -2.84 -8.32
CA ALA A 360 -1.41 -3.94 -8.51
C ALA A 360 -1.70 -5.11 -7.55
N PHE A 361 -1.40 -6.32 -8.01
CA PHE A 361 -1.44 -7.53 -7.19
C PHE A 361 -0.01 -8.06 -7.03
N ILE A 362 0.51 -8.10 -5.81
CA ILE A 362 1.91 -8.44 -5.56
C ILE A 362 1.98 -9.65 -4.62
N TYR A 363 2.46 -10.77 -5.13
CA TYR A 363 2.67 -12.04 -4.44
C TYR A 363 4.17 -12.32 -4.28
N LEU A 364 4.69 -12.21 -3.06
CA LEU A 364 6.09 -12.51 -2.73
C LEU A 364 6.16 -13.68 -1.75
N LEU A 365 6.09 -14.90 -2.27
CA LEU A 365 5.92 -16.12 -1.47
C LEU A 365 7.28 -16.77 -1.19
N SER A 366 8.14 -16.07 -0.46
CA SER A 366 9.48 -16.53 -0.05
C SER A 366 9.80 -16.00 1.35
N PRO A 367 10.75 -16.59 2.10
CA PRO A 367 11.13 -16.07 3.41
C PRO A 367 11.84 -14.71 3.27
N LEU A 368 11.27 -13.64 3.80
CA LEU A 368 11.79 -12.27 3.66
C LEU A 368 12.41 -11.79 4.97
N ARG A 369 13.40 -10.88 4.89
CA ARG A 369 13.98 -10.27 6.10
C ARG A 369 13.07 -9.19 6.67
N SER A 370 12.70 -8.22 5.83
CA SER A 370 11.81 -7.11 6.17
C SER A 370 11.07 -6.63 4.92
N VAL A 371 9.93 -5.98 5.08
CA VAL A 371 9.16 -5.42 3.97
C VAL A 371 8.66 -4.02 4.29
N SER A 372 8.79 -3.08 3.36
CA SER A 372 8.09 -1.79 3.40
C SER A 372 7.14 -1.61 2.21
N VAL A 373 5.95 -1.10 2.50
CA VAL A 373 4.94 -0.69 1.54
C VAL A 373 4.70 0.80 1.73
N ASP A 374 5.27 1.60 0.84
CA ASP A 374 5.26 3.07 0.93
C ASP A 374 4.44 3.68 -0.22
N LYS A 375 3.52 4.59 0.11
CA LYS A 375 2.81 5.42 -0.89
C LYS A 375 2.09 4.61 -1.99
N CYS A 376 1.57 3.43 -1.65
CA CYS A 376 0.85 2.57 -2.59
C CYS A 376 -0.67 2.81 -2.51
N ARG A 377 -1.39 2.58 -3.62
CA ARG A 377 -2.85 2.76 -3.69
C ARG A 377 -3.53 1.56 -4.34
N ASP A 378 -4.71 1.18 -3.88
CA ASP A 378 -5.55 0.19 -4.56
C ASP A 378 -4.78 -1.10 -4.91
N THR A 379 -3.93 -1.56 -3.98
CA THR A 379 -2.95 -2.62 -4.21
C THR A 379 -3.18 -3.75 -3.22
N VAL A 380 -3.14 -4.99 -3.72
CA VAL A 380 -3.14 -6.20 -2.89
C VAL A 380 -1.71 -6.73 -2.79
N VAL A 381 -1.23 -6.95 -1.57
CA VAL A 381 0.10 -7.47 -1.29
C VAL A 381 0.00 -8.72 -0.43
N VAL A 382 0.49 -9.85 -0.94
CA VAL A 382 0.56 -11.13 -0.22
C VAL A 382 2.03 -11.50 -0.05
N LEU A 383 2.45 -11.68 1.20
CA LEU A 383 3.83 -11.93 1.57
C LEU A 383 3.99 -13.32 2.20
N GLY A 384 5.11 -13.97 1.91
CA GLY A 384 5.62 -15.06 2.74
C GLY A 384 6.11 -14.56 4.11
N PRO A 385 6.59 -15.47 4.97
CA PRO A 385 7.06 -15.14 6.32
C PRO A 385 8.14 -14.06 6.31
N VAL A 386 7.89 -13.00 7.08
CA VAL A 386 8.78 -11.85 7.23
C VAL A 386 9.43 -11.87 8.61
N GLU A 387 10.72 -12.16 8.63
CA GLU A 387 11.52 -12.40 9.83
C GLU A 387 11.38 -11.28 10.88
N THR A 388 11.56 -10.02 10.49
CA THR A 388 11.66 -8.89 11.43
C THR A 388 10.39 -8.05 11.46
N SER A 389 10.13 -7.25 10.42
CA SER A 389 8.98 -6.34 10.40
C SER A 389 8.43 -6.06 9.01
N VAL A 390 7.14 -5.76 8.98
CA VAL A 390 6.42 -5.20 7.84
C VAL A 390 5.95 -3.79 8.16
N HIS A 391 6.29 -2.83 7.31
CA HIS A 391 5.93 -1.42 7.46
C HIS A 391 4.97 -0.98 6.36
N ILE A 392 3.84 -0.36 6.72
CA ILE A 392 2.90 0.28 5.81
C ILE A 392 2.91 1.77 6.10
N HIS A 393 3.25 2.60 5.12
CA HIS A 393 3.31 4.04 5.32
C HIS A 393 2.76 4.84 4.14
N GLY A 394 1.86 5.79 4.40
CA GLY A 394 1.33 6.67 3.35
C GLY A 394 0.46 5.95 2.31
N CYS A 395 -0.12 4.79 2.64
CA CYS A 395 -0.87 3.97 1.69
C CYS A 395 -2.37 4.25 1.74
N GLN A 396 -3.08 3.97 0.65
CA GLN A 396 -4.54 4.14 0.54
C GLN A 396 -5.17 2.88 -0.06
N ASN A 397 -6.23 2.34 0.56
CA ASN A 397 -6.94 1.16 0.06
C ASN A 397 -6.00 -0.02 -0.29
N VAL A 398 -5.01 -0.28 0.59
CA VAL A 398 -4.09 -1.41 0.43
C VAL A 398 -4.57 -2.60 1.26
N ARG A 399 -4.64 -3.78 0.64
CA ARG A 399 -4.89 -5.04 1.32
C ARG A 399 -3.58 -5.81 1.49
N LEU A 400 -3.11 -5.97 2.72
CA LEU A 400 -1.90 -6.72 3.05
C LEU A 400 -2.25 -8.05 3.71
N VAL A 401 -1.64 -9.15 3.27
CA VAL A 401 -1.71 -10.46 3.93
C VAL A 401 -0.29 -10.94 4.23
N CYS A 402 0.06 -11.10 5.50
CA CYS A 402 1.43 -11.45 5.89
C CYS A 402 1.55 -12.19 7.22
N VAL A 403 2.59 -13.01 7.33
CA VAL A 403 3.13 -13.50 8.60
C VAL A 403 4.39 -12.70 8.90
N ALA A 404 4.48 -12.04 10.06
CA ALA A 404 5.59 -11.14 10.35
C ALA A 404 5.95 -11.09 11.84
N GLY A 405 7.25 -10.94 12.14
CA GLY A 405 7.71 -10.70 13.52
C GLY A 405 7.05 -9.47 14.16
N ARG A 406 6.90 -8.39 13.39
CA ARG A 406 6.16 -7.18 13.76
C ARG A 406 5.47 -6.52 12.58
N ILE A 407 4.37 -5.82 12.85
CA ILE A 407 3.65 -5.00 11.88
C ILE A 407 3.60 -3.56 12.36
N VAL A 408 3.88 -2.61 11.46
CA VAL A 408 3.87 -1.18 11.75
C VAL A 408 3.08 -0.44 10.66
N ILE A 409 2.08 0.33 11.04
CA ILE A 409 1.19 1.06 10.11
C ILE A 409 1.19 2.54 10.48
N GLY A 410 1.49 3.43 9.53
CA GLY A 410 1.47 4.88 9.75
C GLY A 410 0.95 5.67 8.55
N ALA A 411 0.37 6.84 8.82
CA ALA A 411 -0.11 7.78 7.81
C ALA A 411 -0.93 7.13 6.66
N SER A 412 -1.71 6.07 6.93
CA SER A 412 -2.38 5.26 5.90
C SER A 412 -3.90 5.27 6.05
N SER A 413 -4.62 5.07 4.94
CA SER A 413 -6.08 5.21 4.87
C SER A 413 -6.77 3.99 4.25
N CYS A 414 -7.92 3.56 4.78
CA CYS A 414 -8.76 2.48 4.25
C CYS A 414 -7.99 1.16 4.00
N CYS A 415 -6.93 0.88 4.77
CA CYS A 415 -6.10 -0.30 4.54
C CYS A 415 -6.59 -1.50 5.37
N ILE A 416 -6.55 -2.69 4.77
CA ILE A 416 -6.93 -3.94 5.43
C ILE A 416 -5.67 -4.78 5.62
N VAL A 417 -5.35 -5.17 6.86
CA VAL A 417 -4.17 -5.96 7.19
C VAL A 417 -4.58 -7.28 7.83
N HIS A 418 -4.29 -8.38 7.15
CA HIS A 418 -4.47 -9.73 7.64
C HIS A 418 -3.14 -10.30 8.10
N ALA A 419 -3.06 -10.59 9.40
CA ALA A 419 -1.78 -10.77 10.06
C ALA A 419 -1.73 -12.02 10.94
N LEU A 420 -0.56 -12.64 10.97
CA LEU A 420 -0.09 -13.52 12.03
C LEU A 420 1.19 -12.92 12.56
N THR A 421 1.20 -12.53 13.84
CA THR A 421 2.37 -11.87 14.44
C THR A 421 2.47 -12.15 15.93
N PRO A 422 3.67 -12.47 16.45
CA PRO A 422 3.86 -12.71 17.88
C PRO A 422 3.86 -11.41 18.71
N THR A 423 4.02 -10.25 18.06
CA THR A 423 4.06 -8.95 18.73
C THR A 423 2.81 -8.12 18.41
N ARG A 424 2.51 -7.14 19.28
CA ARG A 424 1.37 -6.23 19.07
C ARG A 424 1.61 -5.35 17.83
N PRO A 425 0.69 -5.29 16.84
CA PRO A 425 0.82 -4.38 15.71
C PRO A 425 0.92 -2.92 16.17
N LEU A 426 1.85 -2.15 15.61
CA LEU A 426 2.05 -0.75 15.97
C LEU A 426 1.29 0.17 15.03
N LEU A 427 0.38 0.98 15.58
CA LEU A 427 -0.33 2.02 14.83
C LEU A 427 0.27 3.39 15.18
N LEU A 428 0.94 3.97 14.19
CA LEU A 428 1.55 5.30 14.23
C LEU A 428 0.49 6.38 13.92
N PRO A 429 0.77 7.67 14.21
CA PRO A 429 -0.20 8.74 13.95
C PRO A 429 -0.50 8.92 12.45
N GLY A 430 -1.68 9.48 12.16
CA GLY A 430 -2.13 9.81 10.79
C GLY A 430 -2.88 8.69 10.07
N ASN A 431 -3.26 7.61 10.77
CA ASN A 431 -4.05 6.53 10.19
C ASN A 431 -5.56 6.83 10.22
N THR A 432 -6.28 6.41 9.17
CA THR A 432 -7.75 6.54 9.07
C THR A 432 -8.36 5.24 8.53
N ASP A 433 -9.38 4.69 9.20
CA ASP A 433 -10.12 3.51 8.73
C ASP A 433 -9.21 2.29 8.44
N ILE A 434 -8.35 1.94 9.39
CA ILE A 434 -7.53 0.73 9.30
C ILE A 434 -8.35 -0.49 9.76
N THR A 435 -8.35 -1.57 8.98
CA THR A 435 -9.02 -2.81 9.36
C THR A 435 -8.00 -3.90 9.64
N LEU A 436 -8.03 -4.51 10.82
CA LEU A 436 -7.16 -5.65 11.17
C LEU A 436 -7.95 -6.96 11.15
N GLY A 437 -7.39 -8.00 10.55
CA GLY A 437 -8.00 -9.33 10.48
C GLY A 437 -6.98 -10.45 10.72
N PRO A 438 -7.45 -11.68 10.98
CA PRO A 438 -6.55 -12.82 11.11
C PRO A 438 -5.94 -13.19 9.74
N PHE A 439 -4.73 -13.74 9.79
CA PHE A 439 -4.12 -14.40 8.64
C PHE A 439 -4.97 -15.60 8.20
N HIS A 440 -5.09 -15.78 6.88
CA HIS A 440 -6.18 -16.59 6.32
C HIS A 440 -5.85 -17.21 4.95
N THR A 441 -4.56 -17.36 4.65
CA THR A 441 -4.07 -17.94 3.40
C THR A 441 -2.99 -18.96 3.71
N PHE A 442 -2.74 -19.88 2.80
CA PHE A 442 -1.55 -20.73 2.85
C PHE A 442 -0.97 -20.91 1.46
N TYR A 443 0.28 -21.34 1.39
CA TYR A 443 0.87 -21.92 0.20
C TYR A 443 1.71 -23.14 0.63
N PRO A 444 1.95 -24.10 -0.28
CA PRO A 444 2.49 -25.42 0.08
C PRO A 444 3.78 -25.44 0.90
N SER A 445 4.68 -24.47 0.73
CA SER A 445 5.94 -24.38 1.49
C SER A 445 5.90 -23.38 2.66
N LEU A 446 4.70 -22.96 3.11
CA LEU A 446 4.55 -21.89 4.09
C LEU A 446 5.08 -22.28 5.47
N GLU A 447 4.78 -23.48 5.98
CA GLU A 447 5.24 -23.91 7.30
C GLU A 447 6.77 -24.06 7.35
N ASP A 448 7.38 -24.61 6.31
CA ASP A 448 8.84 -24.67 6.18
C ASP A 448 9.46 -23.27 6.14
N HIS A 449 8.85 -22.36 5.39
CA HIS A 449 9.30 -20.97 5.34
C HIS A 449 9.17 -20.30 6.72
N MET A 450 8.09 -20.57 7.48
CA MET A 450 7.88 -20.04 8.83
C MET A 450 8.92 -20.57 9.81
N GLY A 451 9.21 -21.88 9.77
CA GLY A 451 10.27 -22.50 10.56
C GLY A 451 11.64 -21.91 10.23
N SER A 452 11.94 -21.68 8.94
CA SER A 452 13.23 -21.13 8.50
C SER A 452 13.54 -19.71 8.99
N VAL A 453 12.50 -18.91 9.30
CA VAL A 453 12.65 -17.54 9.84
C VAL A 453 12.45 -17.47 11.35
N GLY A 454 12.02 -18.58 11.97
CA GLY A 454 11.74 -18.66 13.40
C GLY A 454 10.43 -18.02 13.81
N LEU A 455 9.39 -18.11 12.98
CA LEU A 455 8.04 -17.62 13.29
C LEU A 455 7.12 -18.79 13.61
N ALA A 456 6.66 -18.86 14.85
CA ALA A 456 5.63 -19.81 15.25
C ALA A 456 4.22 -19.26 14.99
N VAL A 457 3.25 -20.15 15.04
CA VAL A 457 1.82 -19.83 14.95
C VAL A 457 1.30 -19.12 16.20
N VAL A 458 1.88 -19.46 17.36
CA VAL A 458 1.54 -18.94 18.69
C VAL A 458 2.84 -18.46 19.35
N PRO A 459 2.87 -17.31 20.05
CA PRO A 459 1.76 -16.39 20.30
C PRO A 459 1.29 -15.65 19.04
N ASN A 460 0.02 -15.24 19.02
CA ASN A 460 -0.56 -14.44 17.94
C ASN A 460 -1.33 -13.24 18.52
N ALA A 461 -0.81 -12.04 18.31
CA ALA A 461 -1.28 -10.80 18.93
C ALA A 461 -1.84 -9.77 17.93
N TRP A 462 -2.26 -10.25 16.74
CA TRP A 462 -2.76 -9.40 15.64
C TRP A 462 -3.97 -8.52 16.02
N ASP A 463 -4.78 -8.94 16.99
CA ASP A 463 -6.00 -8.29 17.45
C ASP A 463 -5.78 -7.23 18.55
N ARG A 464 -4.54 -7.10 19.05
CA ARG A 464 -4.17 -6.21 20.16
C ARG A 464 -3.17 -5.13 19.71
N PRO A 465 -3.56 -4.17 18.85
CA PRO A 465 -2.64 -3.15 18.39
C PRO A 465 -2.23 -2.18 19.52
N LEU A 466 -1.02 -1.65 19.40
CA LEU A 466 -0.49 -0.60 20.27
C LEU A 466 -0.54 0.75 19.53
N LEU A 467 -1.31 1.70 20.06
CA LEU A 467 -1.48 3.05 19.49
C LEU A 467 -0.38 3.99 19.98
N LEU A 468 0.50 4.47 19.11
CA LEU A 468 1.51 5.48 19.44
C LEU A 468 1.00 6.88 19.09
N GLY A 469 0.69 7.70 20.11
CA GLY A 469 0.28 9.10 19.93
C GLY A 469 1.45 10.06 19.72
N THR A 470 1.15 11.31 19.33
CA THR A 470 2.13 12.41 19.16
C THR A 470 2.87 12.80 20.45
N GLU A 471 2.34 12.44 21.63
CA GLU A 471 3.00 12.61 22.95
C GLU A 471 3.28 11.28 23.69
N GLY A 472 3.12 10.12 23.04
CA GLY A 472 3.25 8.79 23.66
C GLY A 472 1.93 8.01 23.78
N LEU A 473 1.95 6.93 24.57
CA LEU A 473 0.79 6.06 24.82
C LEU A 473 -0.19 6.77 25.78
N ASN A 474 -1.32 7.27 25.31
CA ASN A 474 -2.42 7.73 26.17
C ASN A 474 -3.66 6.88 25.96
N PRO A 475 -4.02 6.05 26.97
CA PRO A 475 -5.41 5.76 27.27
C PRO A 475 -5.70 6.32 28.66
N SER A 476 -6.20 7.55 28.75
CA SER A 476 -6.88 7.98 29.98
C SER A 476 -8.30 7.41 29.95
N PRO A 477 -8.73 6.61 30.94
CA PRO A 477 -10.08 6.06 30.98
C PRO A 477 -11.19 7.10 31.15
N ASN A 478 -10.84 8.37 31.40
CA ASN A 478 -11.80 9.43 31.76
C ASN A 478 -11.81 10.64 30.81
N ALA A 479 -11.51 10.44 29.53
CA ALA A 479 -11.78 11.45 28.50
C ALA A 479 -13.11 11.15 27.78
N SER A 480 -14.22 11.35 28.49
CA SER A 480 -15.49 11.59 27.82
C SER A 480 -15.44 12.96 27.12
N SER A 481 -15.83 12.98 25.84
CA SER A 481 -16.09 14.13 24.95
C SER A 481 -14.90 14.81 24.25
N SER A 482 -14.53 14.31 23.05
CA SER A 482 -14.62 15.04 21.76
C SER A 482 -13.91 14.27 20.64
N HIS A 483 -14.68 13.77 19.66
CA HIS A 483 -14.30 13.29 18.32
C HIS A 483 -12.82 12.93 18.06
N ASP A 484 -12.46 11.66 18.26
CA ASP A 484 -11.50 10.99 17.39
C ASP A 484 -12.15 9.68 16.92
N PRO A 485 -12.49 9.52 15.63
CA PRO A 485 -13.03 8.25 15.14
C PRO A 485 -11.99 7.16 15.36
N ALA A 486 -12.41 5.97 15.80
CA ALA A 486 -11.50 4.86 16.01
C ALA A 486 -10.60 4.68 14.78
N CYS A 487 -9.29 4.95 14.93
CA CYS A 487 -8.34 4.91 13.82
C CYS A 487 -8.20 3.51 13.20
N TYR A 488 -8.71 2.49 13.89
CA TYR A 488 -8.82 1.13 13.40
C TYR A 488 -10.12 0.43 13.85
N ARG A 489 -10.49 -0.63 13.13
CA ARG A 489 -11.52 -1.61 13.49
C ARG A 489 -10.99 -3.03 13.29
N LEU A 490 -11.54 -3.99 14.03
CA LEU A 490 -11.32 -5.41 13.71
C LEU A 490 -12.29 -5.81 12.59
N LEU A 491 -11.83 -6.65 11.66
CA LEU A 491 -12.63 -7.14 10.55
C LEU A 491 -13.78 -7.99 11.08
N PRO A 492 -15.05 -7.63 10.85
CA PRO A 492 -16.16 -8.45 11.31
C PRO A 492 -16.10 -9.86 10.67
N PRO A 493 -16.38 -10.95 11.42
CA PRO A 493 -16.40 -12.30 10.86
C PRO A 493 -17.34 -12.47 9.66
N ALA A 494 -18.41 -11.68 9.57
CA ALA A 494 -19.33 -11.67 8.43
C ALA A 494 -18.68 -11.16 7.13
N GLU A 495 -17.78 -10.16 7.23
CA GLU A 495 -17.05 -9.56 6.10
C GLU A 495 -15.80 -10.37 5.70
N PHE A 496 -15.43 -11.37 6.50
CA PHE A 496 -14.21 -12.15 6.31
C PHE A 496 -14.34 -13.18 5.17
N HIS A 497 -13.31 -13.25 4.32
CA HIS A 497 -13.22 -14.18 3.20
C HIS A 497 -11.82 -14.79 3.15
N THR A 498 -11.74 -16.09 2.85
CA THR A 498 -10.46 -16.76 2.66
C THR A 498 -9.82 -16.36 1.33
N LEU A 499 -8.50 -16.20 1.35
CA LEU A 499 -7.68 -15.87 0.20
C LEU A 499 -6.92 -17.13 -0.13
N VAL A 500 -7.01 -17.55 -1.38
CA VAL A 500 -6.27 -18.69 -1.88
C VAL A 500 -5.23 -18.17 -2.84
N VAL A 501 -4.01 -18.67 -2.70
CA VAL A 501 -2.91 -18.31 -3.58
C VAL A 501 -3.15 -18.93 -4.96
N PRO A 502 -3.15 -18.14 -6.05
CA PRO A 502 -3.56 -18.61 -7.38
C PRO A 502 -2.48 -19.43 -8.14
N PHE A 503 -1.39 -19.83 -7.48
CA PHE A 503 -0.24 -20.48 -8.11
C PHE A 503 -0.12 -21.94 -7.68
N ASN A 504 0.14 -22.83 -8.63
CA ASN A 504 0.48 -24.21 -8.32
C ASN A 504 1.93 -24.26 -7.81
N MET A 505 2.13 -24.86 -6.63
CA MET A 505 3.41 -24.96 -5.94
C MET A 505 3.54 -26.34 -5.31
N GLU A 506 4.77 -26.77 -5.05
CA GLU A 506 5.06 -28.03 -4.34
C GLU A 506 5.32 -27.75 -2.87
N GLY A 507 4.84 -28.63 -1.98
CA GLY A 507 5.02 -28.56 -0.53
C GLY A 507 3.90 -29.27 0.22
N ASP A 508 4.05 -29.40 1.54
CA ASP A 508 3.23 -30.26 2.38
C ASP A 508 2.09 -29.50 3.11
N THR A 509 2.17 -28.17 3.20
CA THR A 509 1.15 -27.35 3.87
C THR A 509 -0.15 -27.34 3.07
N CYS A 510 -1.20 -27.93 3.65
CA CYS A 510 -2.52 -28.05 3.03
C CYS A 510 -3.60 -27.13 3.64
N GLU A 511 -3.29 -26.45 4.75
CA GLU A 511 -4.23 -25.62 5.50
C GLU A 511 -3.58 -24.34 6.02
N VAL A 512 -4.38 -23.40 6.53
CA VAL A 512 -3.88 -22.18 7.17
C VAL A 512 -3.13 -22.56 8.46
N PRO A 513 -1.83 -22.26 8.58
CA PRO A 513 -1.07 -22.61 9.78
C PRO A 513 -1.70 -22.00 11.03
N GLY A 514 -2.04 -22.86 12.00
CA GLY A 514 -2.73 -22.48 13.24
C GLY A 514 -4.23 -22.39 13.19
N GLY A 515 -4.83 -22.55 12.02
CA GLY A 515 -6.25 -22.37 11.82
C GLY A 515 -6.73 -20.94 12.02
N LEU A 516 -8.02 -20.74 11.81
CA LEU A 516 -8.69 -19.46 12.04
C LEU A 516 -9.20 -19.37 13.47
N PRO A 517 -9.27 -18.17 14.09
CA PRO A 517 -9.91 -18.02 15.38
C PRO A 517 -11.37 -18.51 15.34
N PRO A 518 -11.92 -19.07 16.43
CA PRO A 518 -13.20 -19.80 16.41
C PRO A 518 -14.37 -19.03 15.79
N LEU A 519 -14.47 -17.72 16.03
CA LEU A 519 -15.52 -16.87 15.48
C LEU A 519 -15.43 -16.73 13.94
N TYR A 520 -14.21 -16.64 13.41
CA TYR A 520 -13.98 -16.56 11.96
C TYR A 520 -14.14 -17.93 11.31
N HIS A 521 -13.68 -18.99 11.98
CA HIS A 521 -13.89 -20.37 11.53
C HIS A 521 -15.38 -20.67 11.38
N ALA A 522 -16.19 -20.37 12.41
CA ALA A 522 -17.64 -20.57 12.37
C ALA A 522 -18.30 -19.79 11.22
N ALA A 523 -17.88 -18.54 10.98
CA ALA A 523 -18.41 -17.74 9.87
C ALA A 523 -18.04 -18.31 8.49
N VAL A 524 -16.83 -18.83 8.31
CA VAL A 524 -16.41 -19.52 7.08
C VAL A 524 -17.20 -20.83 6.89
N GLU A 525 -17.37 -21.61 7.96
CA GLU A 525 -18.12 -22.86 7.92
C GLU A 525 -19.61 -22.63 7.59
N GLU A 526 -20.20 -21.57 8.16
CA GLU A 526 -21.57 -21.16 7.82
C GLU A 526 -21.69 -20.79 6.34
N LYS A 527 -20.74 -20.02 5.81
CA LYS A 527 -20.67 -19.68 4.38
C LYS A 527 -20.52 -20.94 3.51
N GLN A 528 -19.69 -21.89 3.92
CA GLN A 528 -19.48 -23.15 3.19
C GLN A 528 -20.72 -24.04 3.21
N LYS A 529 -21.43 -24.11 4.34
CA LYS A 529 -22.74 -24.78 4.46
C LYS A 529 -23.79 -24.16 3.54
N ARG A 530 -23.82 -22.83 3.40
CA ARG A 530 -24.71 -22.15 2.44
C ARG A 530 -24.41 -22.57 1.00
N ILE A 531 -23.14 -22.65 0.62
CA ILE A 531 -22.72 -23.11 -0.71
C ILE A 531 -23.12 -24.57 -0.95
N GLN A 532 -22.89 -25.46 0.03
CA GLN A 532 -23.27 -26.87 -0.08
C GLN A 532 -24.78 -27.07 -0.17
N ASN A 533 -25.55 -26.32 0.64
CA ASN A 533 -27.01 -26.34 0.57
C ASN A 533 -27.49 -25.88 -0.80
N TRP A 534 -26.91 -24.81 -1.36
CA TRP A 534 -27.22 -24.38 -2.71
C TRP A 534 -26.88 -25.44 -3.77
N GLN A 535 -25.70 -26.06 -3.72
CA GLN A 535 -25.31 -27.14 -4.62
C GLN A 535 -26.32 -28.29 -4.58
N LYS A 536 -26.79 -28.63 -3.37
CA LYS A 536 -27.83 -29.64 -3.17
C LYS A 536 -29.17 -29.20 -3.78
N THR A 537 -29.61 -27.96 -3.57
CA THR A 537 -30.83 -27.41 -4.19
C THR A 537 -30.76 -27.47 -5.72
N VAL A 538 -29.61 -27.13 -6.32
CA VAL A 538 -29.42 -27.20 -7.77
C VAL A 538 -29.45 -28.64 -8.29
N MET A 539 -28.86 -29.59 -7.55
CA MET A 539 -28.92 -31.01 -7.89
C MET A 539 -30.33 -31.60 -7.76
N GLU A 540 -31.08 -31.18 -6.73
CA GLU A 540 -32.44 -31.63 -6.45
C GLU A 540 -33.48 -31.04 -7.41
N ALA A 541 -33.23 -29.86 -7.97
CA ALA A 541 -34.12 -29.16 -8.92
C ALA A 541 -34.32 -29.88 -10.27
N ARG A 542 -33.69 -31.04 -10.51
CA ARG A 542 -33.85 -31.93 -11.70
C ARG A 542 -34.04 -31.17 -13.03
N LEU A 543 -33.22 -30.15 -13.26
CA LEU A 543 -33.34 -29.26 -14.41
C LEU A 543 -33.19 -30.02 -15.75
N ASN A 544 -34.07 -29.73 -16.70
CA ASN A 544 -33.99 -30.26 -18.06
C ASN A 544 -32.76 -29.70 -18.81
N LYS A 545 -32.33 -30.36 -19.90
CA LYS A 545 -31.12 -29.98 -20.66
C LYS A 545 -31.13 -28.52 -21.14
N GLU A 546 -32.30 -28.00 -21.53
CA GLU A 546 -32.48 -26.60 -21.93
C GLU A 546 -32.48 -25.62 -20.75
N GLN A 547 -33.08 -26.00 -19.61
CA GLN A 547 -33.06 -25.20 -18.38
C GLN A 547 -31.66 -25.12 -17.79
N LYS A 548 -30.89 -26.22 -17.84
CA LYS A 548 -29.47 -26.23 -17.46
C LYS A 548 -28.65 -25.27 -18.31
N LYS A 549 -28.90 -25.21 -19.62
CA LYS A 549 -28.21 -24.28 -20.51
C LYS A 549 -28.54 -22.82 -20.20
N LYS A 550 -29.82 -22.49 -19.99
CA LYS A 550 -30.25 -21.13 -19.58
C LYS A 550 -29.71 -20.73 -18.21
N PHE A 551 -29.71 -21.66 -17.26
CA PHE A 551 -29.12 -21.45 -15.93
C PHE A 551 -27.62 -21.21 -16.02
N GLN A 552 -26.92 -21.99 -16.85
CA GLN A 552 -25.49 -21.79 -17.11
C GLN A 552 -25.20 -20.42 -17.69
N GLU A 553 -25.95 -19.98 -18.72
CA GLU A 553 -25.80 -18.64 -19.33
C GLU A 553 -26.04 -17.51 -18.31
N LEU A 554 -27.02 -17.66 -17.40
CA LEU A 554 -27.30 -16.69 -16.33
C LEU A 554 -26.19 -16.65 -15.27
N VAL A 555 -25.69 -17.82 -14.86
CA VAL A 555 -24.56 -17.97 -13.93
C VAL A 555 -23.31 -17.32 -14.53
N GLU A 556 -23.02 -17.59 -15.80
CA GLU A 556 -21.91 -17.00 -16.55
C GLU A 556 -21.97 -15.47 -16.58
N MET A 557 -23.14 -14.92 -16.93
CA MET A 557 -23.36 -13.48 -16.97
C MET A 557 -23.15 -12.83 -15.60
N LYS A 558 -23.75 -13.40 -14.54
CA LYS A 558 -23.67 -12.87 -13.18
C LYS A 558 -22.27 -13.02 -12.56
N PHE A 559 -21.53 -14.05 -12.96
CA PHE A 559 -20.13 -14.23 -12.59
C PHE A 559 -19.23 -13.22 -13.30
N HIS A 560 -19.50 -12.92 -14.57
CA HIS A 560 -18.75 -11.93 -15.35
C HIS A 560 -18.98 -10.50 -14.83
N GLU A 561 -20.21 -10.17 -14.46
CA GLU A 561 -20.61 -8.93 -13.78
C GLU A 561 -19.85 -8.78 -12.45
N TRP A 562 -19.82 -9.82 -11.62
CA TRP A 562 -19.06 -9.82 -10.37
C TRP A 562 -17.54 -9.63 -10.58
N LEU A 563 -16.95 -10.32 -11.57
CA LEU A 563 -15.52 -10.18 -11.89
C LEU A 563 -15.11 -8.76 -12.31
N LEU A 564 -16.02 -8.05 -12.99
CA LEU A 564 -15.85 -6.66 -13.41
C LEU A 564 -15.99 -5.70 -12.23
N GLU A 565 -17.01 -5.88 -11.39
CA GLU A 565 -17.28 -5.05 -10.21
C GLU A 565 -16.19 -5.14 -9.13
N THR A 566 -15.59 -6.33 -8.94
CA THR A 566 -14.58 -6.54 -7.89
C THR A 566 -13.14 -6.30 -8.35
N GLY A 567 -12.90 -6.00 -9.64
CA GLY A 567 -11.55 -5.87 -10.21
C GLY A 567 -10.74 -7.17 -10.31
N HIS A 568 -11.34 -8.33 -9.98
CA HIS A 568 -10.69 -9.65 -10.05
C HIS A 568 -10.44 -10.12 -11.48
N ARG A 569 -11.10 -9.50 -12.48
CA ARG A 569 -10.79 -9.72 -13.89
C ARG A 569 -9.35 -9.38 -14.25
N GLN A 570 -8.80 -8.27 -13.73
CA GLN A 570 -7.41 -7.89 -14.02
C GLN A 570 -6.40 -8.88 -13.43
N GLU A 571 -6.70 -9.43 -12.25
CA GLU A 571 -5.93 -10.51 -11.63
C GLU A 571 -5.91 -11.76 -12.54
N LEU A 572 -7.07 -12.16 -13.09
CA LEU A 572 -7.17 -13.31 -14.01
C LEU A 572 -6.50 -13.04 -15.36
N ASP A 573 -6.78 -11.90 -16.00
CA ASP A 573 -6.27 -11.53 -17.33
C ASP A 573 -4.74 -11.43 -17.35
N SER A 574 -4.14 -10.97 -16.25
CA SER A 574 -2.68 -10.88 -16.11
C SER A 574 -1.98 -12.19 -15.75
N LEU A 575 -2.72 -13.22 -15.34
CA LEU A 575 -2.20 -14.56 -15.03
C LEU A 575 -2.18 -15.49 -16.25
N ILE A 576 -2.81 -15.10 -17.37
CA ILE A 576 -2.85 -15.87 -18.62
C ILE A 576 -1.63 -15.47 -19.47
N PRO A 577 -0.67 -16.37 -19.76
CA PRO A 577 0.38 -16.07 -20.72
C PRO A 577 -0.25 -15.85 -22.10
N PRO A 578 0.16 -14.84 -22.89
CA PRO A 578 -0.24 -14.76 -24.29
C PRO A 578 0.26 -16.02 -24.99
N THR A 579 -0.69 -16.77 -25.58
CA THR A 579 -0.40 -17.94 -26.39
C THR A 579 0.64 -17.58 -27.46
N PHE A 580 1.69 -18.41 -27.54
CA PHE A 580 2.77 -18.29 -28.52
C PHE A 580 2.21 -18.07 -29.94
N THR A 581 2.32 -16.86 -30.47
CA THR A 581 2.36 -16.65 -31.92
C THR A 581 3.73 -17.11 -32.39
N SER A 582 3.84 -18.39 -32.74
CA SER A 582 5.02 -18.91 -33.43
C SER A 582 5.18 -18.19 -34.77
N LEU A 583 6.28 -17.46 -34.90
CA LEU A 583 6.83 -17.05 -36.19
C LEU A 583 7.18 -18.34 -36.96
N THR A 584 6.46 -18.62 -38.05
CA THR A 584 6.85 -19.65 -39.02
C THR A 584 7.54 -18.99 -40.20
N ASP A 585 8.86 -19.16 -40.26
CA ASP A 585 9.62 -19.06 -41.50
C ASP A 585 9.17 -20.18 -42.47
N SER A 586 9.09 -19.81 -43.75
CA SER A 586 8.69 -20.62 -44.90
C SER A 586 9.69 -21.74 -45.25
N ASN A 587 9.20 -22.96 -45.53
CA ASN A 587 9.50 -23.77 -46.75
C ASN A 587 9.02 -25.25 -46.67
N GLY A 588 8.25 -25.70 -47.67
CA GLY A 588 8.18 -27.10 -48.15
C GLY A 588 6.92 -27.93 -47.79
N PRO A 589 6.46 -28.87 -48.66
CA PRO A 589 5.02 -29.01 -48.94
C PRO A 589 4.32 -30.30 -48.45
N ALA A 590 3.00 -30.16 -48.34
CA ALA A 590 1.92 -31.15 -48.54
C ALA A 590 1.92 -32.47 -47.74
N ALA A 591 1.01 -32.54 -46.75
CA ALA A 591 0.19 -33.72 -46.50
C ALA A 591 -1.16 -33.27 -45.91
N ASP A 592 -2.24 -33.62 -46.62
CA ASP A 592 -3.63 -33.36 -46.25
C ASP A 592 -3.99 -34.00 -44.90
N THR A 593 -4.49 -33.21 -43.96
CA THR A 593 -5.47 -33.68 -42.99
C THR A 593 -6.39 -32.51 -42.64
N GLN A 594 -7.67 -32.62 -43.01
CA GLN A 594 -8.72 -31.63 -42.77
C GLN A 594 -8.84 -31.29 -41.28
N VAL A 595 -8.50 -30.06 -40.91
CA VAL A 595 -8.91 -29.43 -39.65
C VAL A 595 -10.22 -28.71 -39.93
N LYS A 596 -11.32 -29.22 -39.37
CA LYS A 596 -12.59 -28.51 -39.28
C LYS A 596 -12.46 -27.33 -38.32
N ASP A 597 -13.03 -26.21 -38.74
CA ASP A 597 -13.23 -24.99 -37.96
C ASP A 597 -13.61 -25.30 -36.50
N SER A 598 -12.77 -24.81 -35.58
CA SER A 598 -13.06 -24.74 -34.15
C SER A 598 -12.89 -23.30 -33.68
N GLN A 599 -13.82 -22.44 -34.13
CA GLN A 599 -14.24 -21.29 -33.33
C GLN A 599 -14.95 -21.83 -32.09
N GLY A 600 -14.21 -22.02 -31.01
CA GLY A 600 -14.73 -22.62 -29.79
C GLY A 600 -13.62 -22.91 -28.78
N SER A 601 -12.92 -21.89 -28.29
CA SER A 601 -11.90 -22.08 -27.25
C SER A 601 -11.91 -21.06 -26.11
N GLU A 602 -12.87 -20.14 -26.05
CA GLU A 602 -13.07 -19.27 -24.86
C GLU A 602 -14.25 -19.71 -23.97
N PHE A 603 -15.20 -20.48 -24.50
CA PHE A 603 -16.45 -20.83 -23.79
C PHE A 603 -16.49 -22.23 -23.15
N SER A 604 -15.40 -23.00 -23.24
CA SER A 604 -15.30 -24.33 -22.60
C SER A 604 -14.88 -24.28 -21.12
N PHE A 605 -14.84 -23.09 -20.50
CA PHE A 605 -14.29 -22.88 -19.17
C PHE A 605 -15.18 -23.43 -18.04
N LEU A 606 -16.50 -23.41 -18.21
CA LEU A 606 -17.44 -23.95 -17.20
C LEU A 606 -17.67 -25.46 -17.32
N LEU A 607 -17.52 -26.04 -18.52
CA LEU A 607 -17.61 -27.49 -18.69
C LEU A 607 -16.38 -28.22 -18.14
N LEU A 608 -15.19 -27.60 -18.17
CA LEU A 608 -13.98 -28.14 -17.54
C LEU A 608 -14.06 -28.19 -16.00
N CYS A 609 -15.01 -27.49 -15.37
CA CYS A 609 -15.24 -27.58 -13.93
C CYS A 609 -16.15 -28.74 -13.52
N LEU A 610 -16.79 -29.40 -14.48
CA LEU A 610 -17.63 -30.59 -14.27
C LEU A 610 -17.01 -31.87 -14.86
N ASP A 611 -15.90 -31.78 -15.59
CA ASP A 611 -15.21 -32.93 -16.17
C ASP A 611 -13.76 -33.03 -15.65
N SER A 612 -13.51 -34.07 -14.84
CA SER A 612 -12.35 -34.26 -13.99
C SER A 612 -11.10 -34.71 -14.76
N SER A 613 -10.46 -33.83 -15.53
CA SER A 613 -9.29 -34.23 -16.33
C SER A 613 -8.10 -33.28 -16.40
N THR A 614 -8.14 -32.03 -15.90
CA THR A 614 -6.93 -31.17 -15.91
C THR A 614 -6.76 -30.32 -14.64
N ARG A 615 -5.89 -30.80 -13.73
CA ARG A 615 -5.61 -30.26 -12.38
C ARG A 615 -5.19 -28.79 -12.28
N GLN A 616 -4.72 -28.16 -13.36
CA GLN A 616 -4.20 -26.78 -13.34
C GLN A 616 -5.28 -25.70 -13.52
N LYS A 617 -6.46 -26.05 -14.05
CA LYS A 617 -7.58 -25.13 -14.33
C LYS A 617 -8.70 -25.19 -13.26
N GLU A 618 -8.75 -26.27 -12.49
CA GLU A 618 -9.76 -26.50 -11.44
C GLU A 618 -9.65 -25.50 -10.27
N VAL A 619 -8.43 -25.17 -9.82
CA VAL A 619 -8.20 -24.44 -8.56
C VAL A 619 -8.65 -22.97 -8.66
N LEU A 620 -8.30 -22.26 -9.74
CA LEU A 620 -8.68 -20.87 -9.97
C LEU A 620 -10.18 -20.70 -10.20
N SER A 621 -10.79 -21.59 -10.98
CA SER A 621 -12.23 -21.53 -11.24
C SER A 621 -13.04 -21.76 -9.96
N TRP A 622 -12.66 -22.76 -9.14
CA TRP A 622 -13.30 -23.02 -7.85
C TRP A 622 -13.14 -21.86 -6.86
N GLN A 623 -12.00 -21.16 -6.83
CA GLN A 623 -11.80 -19.99 -5.94
C GLN A 623 -12.74 -18.83 -6.26
N VAL A 624 -12.84 -18.50 -7.55
CA VAL A 624 -13.65 -17.39 -8.03
C VAL A 624 -15.14 -17.75 -7.91
N LEU A 625 -15.52 -19.00 -8.21
CA LEU A 625 -16.86 -19.55 -7.96
C LEU A 625 -17.22 -19.59 -6.46
N THR A 626 -16.26 -19.87 -5.59
CA THR A 626 -16.47 -19.86 -4.13
C THR A 626 -16.67 -18.43 -3.63
N ARG A 627 -15.87 -17.45 -4.08
CA ARG A 627 -16.07 -16.03 -3.74
C ARG A 627 -17.39 -15.48 -4.27
N TRP A 628 -17.79 -15.85 -5.49
CA TRP A 628 -19.07 -15.49 -6.08
C TRP A 628 -20.26 -16.13 -5.34
N GLY A 629 -20.20 -17.43 -5.03
CA GLY A 629 -21.20 -18.12 -4.21
C GLY A 629 -21.31 -17.60 -2.78
N GLN A 630 -20.22 -17.07 -2.22
CA GLN A 630 -20.19 -16.43 -0.90
C GLN A 630 -20.73 -14.99 -0.91
N ALA A 631 -20.54 -14.25 -2.01
CA ALA A 631 -21.05 -12.89 -2.19
C ALA A 631 -22.53 -12.84 -2.60
N GLY A 632 -23.02 -13.87 -3.31
CA GLY A 632 -24.34 -13.89 -3.96
C GLY A 632 -25.41 -14.79 -3.33
N GLY A 633 -25.18 -15.34 -2.13
CA GLY A 633 -26.00 -16.42 -1.53
C GLY A 633 -27.50 -16.12 -1.36
N ALA A 634 -27.94 -14.86 -1.44
CA ALA A 634 -29.36 -14.49 -1.46
C ALA A 634 -29.95 -14.44 -2.89
N GLY A 635 -29.28 -13.76 -3.82
CA GLY A 635 -29.77 -13.61 -5.22
C GLY A 635 -29.72 -14.89 -6.05
N MET A 636 -28.86 -15.86 -5.69
CA MET A 636 -28.73 -17.13 -6.41
C MET A 636 -29.84 -18.15 -6.08
N CYS A 637 -30.49 -18.04 -4.91
CA CYS A 637 -31.69 -18.81 -4.58
C CYS A 637 -32.93 -18.28 -5.31
N ASP A 638 -32.99 -16.97 -5.55
CA ASP A 638 -34.06 -16.35 -6.34
C ASP A 638 -33.96 -16.74 -7.83
N MET A 639 -32.76 -16.95 -8.39
CA MET A 639 -32.58 -17.48 -9.76
C MET A 639 -33.17 -18.89 -9.95
N VAL A 640 -33.08 -19.76 -8.94
CA VAL A 640 -33.68 -21.11 -9.00
C VAL A 640 -35.21 -21.02 -8.92
N ARG A 641 -35.75 -20.11 -8.09
CA ARG A 641 -37.19 -19.84 -8.01
C ARG A 641 -37.76 -19.23 -9.29
N GLU A 642 -37.03 -18.34 -9.95
CA GLU A 642 -37.40 -17.79 -11.26
C GLU A 642 -37.43 -18.87 -12.37
N LEU A 643 -36.58 -19.90 -12.27
CA LEU A 643 -36.57 -21.05 -13.18
C LEU A 643 -37.68 -22.07 -12.89
N GLU A 644 -38.06 -22.26 -11.63
CA GLU A 644 -39.17 -23.16 -11.22
C GLU A 644 -40.55 -22.64 -11.62
N LEU A 645 -40.74 -21.31 -11.71
CA LEU A 645 -42.00 -20.68 -12.12
C LEU A 645 -42.28 -20.76 -13.64
N GLY A 646 -41.41 -21.41 -14.42
CA GLY A 646 -41.49 -21.52 -15.88
C GLY A 646 -42.32 -22.67 -16.45
N VAL A 647 -43.12 -23.41 -15.68
CA VAL A 647 -43.94 -24.54 -16.18
C VAL A 647 -45.44 -24.23 -16.12
N GLY A 648 -45.98 -23.79 -17.26
CA GLY A 648 -47.32 -24.16 -17.73
C GLY A 648 -48.51 -23.33 -17.25
N THR A 649 -48.89 -22.32 -18.02
CA THR A 649 -50.19 -22.23 -18.72
C THR A 649 -50.18 -21.04 -19.69
N GLY A 650 -50.47 -21.28 -20.96
CA GLY A 650 -50.91 -20.25 -21.93
C GLY A 650 -52.21 -20.73 -22.59
N PRO A 651 -52.76 -20.07 -23.64
CA PRO A 651 -52.33 -18.82 -24.30
C PRO A 651 -53.49 -17.84 -24.67
N SER A 652 -53.16 -16.68 -25.26
CA SER A 652 -53.91 -15.77 -26.19
C SER A 652 -53.82 -14.29 -25.78
N GLN A 653 -53.56 -13.27 -26.62
CA GLN A 653 -53.37 -13.13 -28.08
C GLN A 653 -52.56 -11.83 -28.37
N TYR A 654 -51.92 -11.82 -29.54
CA TYR A 654 -50.97 -10.88 -30.16
C TYR A 654 -51.26 -9.36 -30.09
N SER A 655 -50.23 -8.51 -29.97
CA SER A 655 -49.58 -7.83 -31.14
C SER A 655 -48.36 -6.94 -30.80
N SER A 656 -47.29 -7.14 -31.59
CA SER A 656 -46.09 -6.30 -31.85
C SER A 656 -45.26 -5.77 -30.67
N GLY A 657 -44.45 -6.65 -30.09
CA GLY A 657 -43.40 -6.34 -29.12
C GLY A 657 -42.05 -6.04 -29.78
N GLY A 658 -41.44 -4.95 -29.33
CA GLY A 658 -40.13 -4.47 -29.75
C GLY A 658 -38.98 -5.40 -29.41
N GLN A 659 -37.90 -5.15 -30.12
CA GLN A 659 -36.57 -5.71 -29.98
C GLN A 659 -36.07 -5.60 -28.53
N TRP A 660 -35.89 -6.74 -27.84
CA TRP A 660 -35.32 -6.78 -26.50
C TRP A 660 -33.79 -6.80 -26.58
N THR A 661 -33.16 -5.65 -26.35
CA THR A 661 -31.73 -5.55 -26.00
C THR A 661 -31.56 -5.83 -24.52
N LEU A 662 -30.88 -6.93 -24.18
CA LEU A 662 -30.53 -7.30 -22.81
C LEU A 662 -29.45 -6.34 -22.27
N THR A 663 -29.78 -5.58 -21.23
CA THR A 663 -28.87 -4.68 -20.49
C THR A 663 -28.11 -5.44 -19.40
N VAL A 664 -26.77 -5.52 -19.55
CA VAL A 664 -25.79 -6.00 -18.56
C VAL A 664 -25.64 -4.96 -17.43
N PRO A 665 -25.52 -5.32 -16.13
CA PRO A 665 -25.17 -4.37 -15.08
C PRO A 665 -23.64 -4.27 -14.91
N GLY A 666 -23.15 -3.09 -14.50
CA GLY A 666 -21.87 -2.95 -13.78
C GLY A 666 -20.66 -2.37 -14.51
N HIS A 667 -20.49 -2.52 -15.83
CA HIS A 667 -19.52 -1.67 -16.56
C HIS A 667 -20.17 -0.32 -16.72
N TYR A 668 -19.57 0.78 -16.28
CA TYR A 668 -20.00 2.14 -16.61
C TYR A 668 -18.95 2.74 -17.52
N ALA A 669 -19.32 3.15 -18.72
CA ALA A 669 -18.38 3.71 -19.67
C ALA A 669 -19.02 4.81 -20.50
N ILE A 670 -18.29 5.92 -20.61
CA ILE A 670 -18.59 7.03 -21.49
C ILE A 670 -17.36 7.32 -22.35
N VAL A 671 -17.57 7.39 -23.66
CA VAL A 671 -16.54 7.67 -24.65
C VAL A 671 -16.81 9.00 -25.32
N PHE A 672 -15.86 9.91 -25.21
CA PHE A 672 -15.87 11.24 -25.82
C PHE A 672 -15.06 11.22 -27.11
N PHE A 673 -15.57 11.87 -28.16
CA PHE A 673 -14.91 11.95 -29.46
C PHE A 673 -14.71 13.42 -29.87
N GLU A 674 -13.54 13.73 -30.44
CA GLU A 674 -13.21 15.09 -30.85
C GLU A 674 -14.07 15.61 -32.01
N ASP A 675 -14.46 14.74 -32.94
CA ASP A 675 -15.24 15.10 -34.11
C ASP A 675 -16.65 14.48 -34.05
N LYS A 676 -17.50 14.87 -35.01
CA LYS A 676 -18.88 14.36 -35.12
C LYS A 676 -18.90 12.90 -35.55
N ASN A 677 -20.01 12.20 -35.31
CA ASN A 677 -20.23 10.81 -35.75
C ASN A 677 -19.14 9.82 -35.27
N PHE A 678 -18.66 10.01 -34.04
CA PHE A 678 -17.71 9.14 -33.35
C PHE A 678 -16.34 9.03 -34.05
N GLN A 679 -15.91 10.12 -34.69
CA GLN A 679 -14.63 10.21 -35.40
C GLN A 679 -13.59 11.01 -34.60
N GLY A 680 -12.34 10.97 -35.05
CA GLY A 680 -11.23 11.72 -34.45
C GLY A 680 -10.62 11.02 -33.24
N ARG A 681 -9.90 11.80 -32.40
CA ARG A 681 -9.35 11.28 -31.14
C ARG A 681 -10.50 10.97 -30.17
N ARG A 682 -10.34 9.88 -29.42
CA ARG A 682 -11.31 9.45 -28.41
C ARG A 682 -10.69 9.42 -27.02
N TYR A 683 -11.50 9.71 -26.02
CA TYR A 683 -11.16 9.59 -24.60
C TYR A 683 -12.27 8.80 -23.91
N GLU A 684 -11.91 7.75 -23.20
CA GLU A 684 -12.85 6.87 -22.50
C GLU A 684 -12.72 7.09 -21.00
N CYS A 685 -13.86 7.10 -20.32
CA CYS A 685 -13.96 7.32 -18.89
C CYS A 685 -14.91 6.30 -18.27
N ASP A 686 -14.45 5.65 -17.20
CA ASP A 686 -15.13 4.59 -16.46
C ASP A 686 -15.53 5.01 -15.04
N SER A 687 -15.13 6.22 -14.63
CA SER A 687 -15.34 6.80 -13.30
C SER A 687 -15.38 8.33 -13.35
N ASP A 688 -15.52 9.02 -12.22
CA ASP A 688 -15.48 10.48 -12.17
C ASP A 688 -14.14 11.04 -12.68
N CYS A 689 -14.18 12.01 -13.60
CA CYS A 689 -13.00 12.69 -14.10
C CYS A 689 -13.12 14.19 -13.94
N SER A 690 -12.20 14.79 -13.18
CA SER A 690 -12.18 16.22 -12.87
C SER A 690 -11.54 17.08 -13.97
N ASP A 691 -10.69 16.52 -14.83
CA ASP A 691 -10.14 17.23 -15.98
C ASP A 691 -9.61 16.25 -17.05
N PHE A 692 -10.25 16.25 -18.23
CA PHE A 692 -9.78 15.52 -19.40
C PHE A 692 -9.36 16.42 -20.58
N HIS A 693 -9.23 17.74 -20.37
CA HIS A 693 -8.85 18.70 -21.41
C HIS A 693 -7.47 18.41 -22.03
N THR A 694 -6.56 17.78 -21.28
CA THR A 694 -5.23 17.37 -21.78
C THR A 694 -5.29 16.18 -22.75
N TYR A 695 -6.34 15.36 -22.67
CA TYR A 695 -6.56 14.20 -23.54
C TYR A 695 -7.43 14.55 -24.74
N LEU A 696 -8.41 15.44 -24.57
CA LEU A 696 -9.40 15.81 -25.57
C LEU A 696 -9.59 17.33 -25.58
N SER A 697 -9.26 17.99 -26.69
CA SER A 697 -9.26 19.46 -26.77
C SER A 697 -10.65 20.08 -27.00
N ARG A 698 -11.59 19.28 -27.51
CA ARG A 698 -12.99 19.58 -27.80
C ARG A 698 -13.76 18.26 -27.94
N CYS A 699 -15.06 18.25 -27.73
CA CYS A 699 -15.92 17.07 -27.84
C CYS A 699 -17.14 17.37 -28.72
N ASN A 700 -17.25 16.67 -29.86
CA ASN A 700 -18.36 16.85 -30.80
C ASN A 700 -19.31 15.64 -30.86
N SER A 701 -18.91 14.46 -30.37
CA SER A 701 -19.81 13.32 -30.22
C SER A 701 -19.47 12.48 -28.98
N ILE A 702 -20.47 11.80 -28.41
CA ILE A 702 -20.36 11.01 -27.18
C ILE A 702 -21.08 9.68 -27.37
N ARG A 703 -20.48 8.59 -26.90
CA ARG A 703 -21.15 7.30 -26.73
C ARG A 703 -21.17 6.96 -25.25
N VAL A 704 -22.37 6.89 -24.66
CA VAL A 704 -22.56 6.35 -23.31
C VAL A 704 -22.87 4.87 -23.46
N GLU A 705 -21.87 4.04 -23.26
CA GLU A 705 -22.00 2.59 -23.39
C GLU A 705 -22.85 2.03 -22.25
N SER A 706 -22.71 2.63 -21.06
CA SER A 706 -23.40 2.18 -19.86
C SER A 706 -23.32 3.19 -18.70
N GLY A 707 -24.35 3.16 -17.85
CA GLY A 707 -24.56 4.12 -16.77
C GLY A 707 -25.19 5.42 -17.23
N ALA A 708 -25.36 6.32 -16.26
CA ALA A 708 -25.76 7.69 -16.51
C ALA A 708 -24.72 8.66 -15.98
N TRP A 709 -24.52 9.75 -16.71
CA TRP A 709 -23.37 10.63 -16.53
C TRP A 709 -23.82 12.09 -16.52
N VAL A 710 -23.20 12.90 -15.68
CA VAL A 710 -23.23 14.36 -15.81
C VAL A 710 -21.92 14.82 -16.42
N VAL A 711 -21.98 15.51 -17.56
CA VAL A 711 -20.79 16.08 -18.21
C VAL A 711 -20.80 17.60 -18.06
N TYR A 712 -19.62 18.18 -17.88
CA TYR A 712 -19.43 19.58 -17.56
C TYR A 712 -18.51 20.25 -18.58
N GLU A 713 -18.87 21.49 -18.93
CA GLU A 713 -18.13 22.31 -19.91
C GLU A 713 -16.69 22.60 -19.49
N ARG A 714 -16.43 22.85 -18.20
CA ARG A 714 -15.12 23.25 -17.67
C ARG A 714 -14.55 22.19 -16.72
N PRO A 715 -13.23 22.22 -16.46
CA PRO A 715 -12.62 21.37 -15.44
C PRO A 715 -13.22 21.58 -14.04
N ASN A 716 -13.05 20.58 -13.18
CA ASN A 716 -13.51 20.54 -11.79
C ASN A 716 -15.03 20.68 -11.63
N TYR A 717 -15.82 20.10 -12.54
CA TYR A 717 -17.28 20.05 -12.49
C TYR A 717 -17.96 21.43 -12.53
N MET A 718 -17.41 22.32 -13.37
CA MET A 718 -17.83 23.71 -13.46
C MET A 718 -18.41 24.04 -14.83
N GLY A 719 -19.25 25.08 -14.91
CA GLY A 719 -19.81 25.55 -16.19
C GLY A 719 -21.14 24.87 -16.53
N TYR A 720 -21.48 24.79 -17.81
CA TYR A 720 -22.71 24.12 -18.22
C TYR A 720 -22.69 22.63 -17.90
N GLN A 721 -23.81 22.11 -17.42
CA GLN A 721 -24.01 20.72 -17.02
C GLN A 721 -24.97 20.06 -18.02
N TYR A 722 -24.69 18.81 -18.40
CA TYR A 722 -25.56 18.03 -19.27
C TYR A 722 -25.68 16.62 -18.72
N VAL A 723 -26.92 16.16 -18.54
CA VAL A 723 -27.18 14.81 -18.04
C VAL A 723 -27.42 13.87 -19.21
N LEU A 724 -26.68 12.76 -19.23
CA LEU A 724 -26.64 11.79 -20.30
C LEU A 724 -27.02 10.41 -19.75
N THR A 725 -27.99 9.76 -20.38
CA THR A 725 -28.26 8.33 -20.17
C THR A 725 -27.58 7.51 -21.24
N ARG A 726 -27.56 6.19 -21.06
CA ARG A 726 -27.06 5.22 -22.04
C ARG A 726 -27.60 5.51 -23.44
N GLY A 727 -26.71 5.62 -24.41
CA GLY A 727 -27.07 5.95 -25.78
C GLY A 727 -25.94 6.54 -26.61
N GLU A 728 -26.23 6.71 -27.89
CA GLU A 728 -25.32 7.30 -28.86
C GLU A 728 -25.70 8.75 -29.18
N TYR A 729 -24.74 9.65 -29.03
CA TYR A 729 -24.91 11.08 -29.28
C TYR A 729 -23.94 11.55 -30.38
N PRO A 730 -24.34 11.46 -31.65
CA PRO A 730 -23.44 11.71 -32.78
C PRO A 730 -23.03 13.17 -32.97
N GLU A 731 -23.71 14.12 -32.31
CA GLU A 731 -23.44 15.56 -32.36
C GLU A 731 -23.78 16.23 -31.03
N TYR A 732 -23.11 17.32 -30.67
CA TYR A 732 -23.33 18.01 -29.40
C TYR A 732 -24.75 18.54 -29.18
N HIS A 733 -25.48 18.86 -30.26
CA HIS A 733 -26.88 19.23 -30.19
C HIS A 733 -27.77 18.11 -29.63
N ARG A 734 -27.36 16.83 -29.76
CA ARG A 734 -28.13 15.66 -29.30
C ARG A 734 -28.19 15.54 -27.78
N TRP A 735 -27.24 16.12 -27.06
CA TRP A 735 -27.31 16.27 -25.59
C TRP A 735 -27.68 17.68 -25.14
N MET A 736 -28.20 18.50 -26.06
CA MET A 736 -28.50 19.92 -25.84
C MET A 736 -27.26 20.75 -25.46
N GLY A 737 -26.07 20.35 -25.93
CA GLY A 737 -24.82 21.08 -25.76
C GLY A 737 -24.90 22.46 -26.42
N LEU A 738 -24.48 23.50 -25.70
CA LEU A 738 -24.35 24.86 -26.23
C LEU A 738 -23.14 25.02 -27.17
N ASN A 739 -22.08 24.25 -26.90
CA ASN A 739 -20.83 24.25 -27.66
C ASN A 739 -20.19 22.84 -27.60
N ASP A 740 -19.05 22.70 -28.27
CA ASP A 740 -18.26 21.47 -28.32
C ASP A 740 -17.20 21.40 -27.19
N ARG A 741 -17.39 22.12 -26.08
CA ARG A 741 -16.44 22.11 -24.96
C ARG A 741 -16.99 21.27 -23.81
N LEU A 742 -16.22 20.26 -23.44
CA LEU A 742 -16.40 19.45 -22.25
C LEU A 742 -15.02 19.18 -21.65
N SER A 743 -14.92 19.14 -20.33
CA SER A 743 -13.63 18.91 -19.67
C SER A 743 -13.72 18.11 -18.37
N SER A 744 -14.90 17.86 -17.83
CA SER A 744 -15.06 16.96 -16.67
C SER A 744 -16.38 16.20 -16.72
N CYS A 745 -16.46 15.06 -16.03
CA CYS A 745 -17.65 14.22 -15.99
C CYS A 745 -17.78 13.47 -14.66
N LYS A 746 -19.02 13.20 -14.25
CA LYS A 746 -19.36 12.41 -13.06
C LYS A 746 -20.32 11.29 -13.41
N LEU A 747 -20.11 10.13 -12.79
CA LEU A 747 -21.00 8.99 -12.85
C LEU A 747 -22.16 9.16 -11.85
N ILE A 748 -23.36 8.79 -12.27
CA ILE A 748 -24.57 8.80 -11.44
C ILE A 748 -24.85 7.38 -10.97
N HIS A 749 -24.79 7.16 -9.65
CA HIS A 749 -25.03 5.86 -9.04
C HIS A 749 -26.50 5.70 -8.62
N PHE A 750 -27.28 4.92 -9.37
CA PHE A 750 -28.65 4.60 -8.97
C PHE A 750 -28.69 3.51 -7.89
N ALA A 751 -29.43 3.75 -6.80
CA ALA A 751 -29.70 2.74 -5.76
C ALA A 751 -31.04 2.05 -6.02
N SER A 752 -31.12 0.72 -5.81
CA SER A 752 -32.36 -0.03 -5.96
C SER A 752 -33.39 0.38 -4.90
N GLY A 753 -34.62 0.69 -5.33
CA GLY A 753 -35.69 1.13 -4.43
C GLY A 753 -35.68 2.61 -4.04
N THR A 754 -34.92 3.46 -4.74
CA THR A 754 -34.87 4.91 -4.47
C THR A 754 -36.25 5.56 -4.60
N MET A 755 -36.70 6.25 -3.56
CA MET A 755 -37.93 7.05 -3.62
C MET A 755 -37.61 8.42 -4.21
N TYR A 756 -38.44 8.93 -5.11
CA TYR A 756 -38.24 10.28 -5.66
C TYR A 756 -39.09 11.27 -4.88
N LYS A 757 -38.44 12.15 -4.13
CA LYS A 757 -39.13 13.15 -3.32
C LYS A 757 -38.32 14.45 -3.23
N MET A 758 -38.94 15.55 -3.62
CA MET A 758 -38.36 16.88 -3.56
C MET A 758 -39.39 17.91 -3.10
N GLN A 759 -38.93 18.94 -2.40
CA GLN A 759 -39.75 20.09 -2.00
C GLN A 759 -39.12 21.39 -2.51
N LEU A 760 -39.92 22.19 -3.20
CA LEU A 760 -39.56 23.48 -3.77
C LEU A 760 -40.08 24.62 -2.89
N TYR A 761 -39.37 25.74 -2.88
CA TYR A 761 -39.71 26.92 -2.09
C TYR A 761 -39.62 28.19 -2.93
N GLU A 762 -40.60 29.07 -2.70
CA GLU A 762 -40.73 30.35 -3.39
C GLU A 762 -39.62 31.34 -3.01
N LYS A 763 -39.08 31.30 -1.79
CA LYS A 763 -37.99 32.20 -1.33
C LYS A 763 -36.71 31.42 -0.99
N THR A 764 -35.61 32.14 -0.78
CA THR A 764 -34.35 31.56 -0.30
C THR A 764 -34.50 31.03 1.12
N ASP A 765 -33.55 30.19 1.56
CA ASP A 765 -33.49 29.63 2.93
C ASP A 765 -34.79 28.92 3.36
N PHE A 766 -35.46 28.26 2.41
CA PHE A 766 -36.70 27.50 2.63
C PHE A 766 -37.89 28.35 3.11
N GLY A 767 -37.90 29.64 2.76
CA GLY A 767 -39.00 30.56 3.06
C GLY A 767 -40.08 30.60 1.97
N GLY A 768 -41.22 31.20 2.30
CA GLY A 768 -42.33 31.41 1.37
C GLY A 768 -43.23 30.18 1.18
N GLN A 769 -44.02 30.17 0.11
CA GLN A 769 -44.86 29.03 -0.22
C GLN A 769 -43.97 27.83 -0.59
N ALA A 770 -44.33 26.63 -0.10
CA ALA A 770 -43.60 25.39 -0.37
C ALA A 770 -44.48 24.40 -1.14
N TYR A 771 -43.87 23.63 -2.04
CA TYR A 771 -44.55 22.60 -2.81
C TYR A 771 -43.75 21.31 -2.80
N GLU A 772 -44.35 20.22 -2.32
CA GLU A 772 -43.76 18.88 -2.29
C GLU A 772 -44.21 18.08 -3.51
N THR A 773 -43.28 17.41 -4.17
CA THR A 773 -43.53 16.64 -5.40
C THR A 773 -42.70 15.37 -5.46
N SER A 774 -43.30 14.33 -6.06
CA SER A 774 -42.66 13.07 -6.45
C SER A 774 -42.79 12.78 -7.95
N GLU A 775 -43.35 13.74 -8.71
CA GLU A 775 -43.65 13.63 -10.13
C GLU A 775 -42.90 14.69 -10.95
N ASP A 776 -42.76 14.41 -12.25
CA ASP A 776 -42.17 15.33 -13.22
C ASP A 776 -43.10 16.52 -13.48
N CYS A 777 -42.51 17.68 -13.82
CA CYS A 777 -43.24 18.91 -14.07
C CYS A 777 -42.72 19.59 -15.34
N PRO A 778 -43.44 19.48 -16.47
CA PRO A 778 -43.05 20.09 -17.74
C PRO A 778 -43.23 21.63 -17.76
N SER A 779 -44.05 22.20 -16.87
CA SER A 779 -44.26 23.66 -16.76
C SER A 779 -44.63 24.07 -15.34
N LEU A 780 -43.70 24.74 -14.65
CA LEU A 780 -43.92 25.32 -13.32
C LEU A 780 -44.99 26.43 -13.36
N GLN A 781 -45.07 27.18 -14.47
CA GLN A 781 -46.03 28.25 -14.63
C GLN A 781 -47.47 27.71 -14.71
N ASP A 782 -47.69 26.61 -15.42
CA ASP A 782 -49.03 26.04 -15.57
C ASP A 782 -49.48 25.30 -14.30
N LYS A 783 -48.55 24.61 -13.62
CA LYS A 783 -48.85 23.78 -12.44
C LYS A 783 -48.91 24.59 -11.14
N PHE A 784 -48.02 25.57 -10.96
CA PHE A 784 -47.86 26.31 -9.69
C PHE A 784 -47.99 27.82 -9.82
N ARG A 785 -48.16 28.36 -11.03
CA ARG A 785 -48.10 29.80 -11.32
C ARG A 785 -46.79 30.46 -10.89
N TRP A 786 -45.73 29.67 -10.75
CA TRP A 786 -44.38 30.12 -10.40
C TRP A 786 -43.54 30.27 -11.66
N LYS A 787 -42.64 31.26 -11.67
CA LYS A 787 -41.65 31.47 -12.73
C LYS A 787 -40.21 31.23 -12.28
N GLU A 788 -40.02 31.08 -10.98
CA GLU A 788 -38.72 31.03 -10.32
C GLU A 788 -38.77 30.05 -9.14
N VAL A 789 -37.64 29.41 -8.86
CA VAL A 789 -37.42 28.56 -7.69
C VAL A 789 -36.21 29.12 -6.96
N ASN A 790 -36.39 29.49 -5.69
CA ASN A 790 -35.34 30.18 -4.93
C ASN A 790 -34.63 29.29 -3.90
N SER A 791 -35.28 28.22 -3.43
CA SER A 791 -34.61 27.16 -2.67
C SER A 791 -35.34 25.82 -2.83
N CYS A 792 -34.66 24.70 -2.57
CA CYS A 792 -35.26 23.38 -2.63
C CYS A 792 -34.57 22.37 -1.71
N LYS A 793 -35.33 21.34 -1.30
CA LYS A 793 -34.83 20.18 -0.56
C LYS A 793 -35.09 18.93 -1.38
N VAL A 794 -34.02 18.21 -1.74
CA VAL A 794 -34.12 16.90 -2.37
C VAL A 794 -33.99 15.87 -1.26
N TYR A 795 -35.10 15.25 -0.88
CA TYR A 795 -35.12 14.25 0.18
C TYR A 795 -34.52 12.94 -0.30
N ASP A 796 -34.87 12.54 -1.53
CA ASP A 796 -34.39 11.30 -2.14
C ASP A 796 -34.59 11.33 -3.68
N GLY A 797 -33.79 10.54 -4.38
CA GLY A 797 -33.71 10.51 -5.84
C GLY A 797 -32.89 11.63 -6.48
N TRP A 798 -32.69 11.52 -7.79
CA TRP A 798 -31.98 12.50 -8.62
C TRP A 798 -32.96 13.34 -9.43
N TRP A 799 -32.69 14.64 -9.51
CA TRP A 799 -33.58 15.59 -10.19
C TRP A 799 -32.79 16.47 -11.16
N VAL A 800 -33.44 16.87 -12.25
CA VAL A 800 -32.89 17.85 -13.20
C VAL A 800 -33.82 19.03 -13.31
N PHE A 801 -33.29 20.22 -13.05
CA PHE A 801 -33.96 21.50 -13.32
C PHE A 801 -33.61 22.00 -14.71
N TYR A 802 -34.58 22.66 -15.33
CA TYR A 802 -34.46 23.26 -16.65
C TYR A 802 -34.88 24.72 -16.64
N GLU A 803 -34.09 25.54 -17.31
CA GLU A 803 -34.34 26.99 -17.44
C GLU A 803 -35.63 27.31 -18.21
N HIS A 804 -36.04 26.45 -19.16
CA HIS A 804 -37.23 26.65 -19.97
C HIS A 804 -38.29 25.56 -19.74
N PRO A 805 -39.57 25.81 -20.11
CA PRO A 805 -40.60 24.79 -20.10
C PRO A 805 -40.26 23.61 -21.03
N ASN A 806 -40.90 22.47 -20.78
CA ASN A 806 -40.75 21.23 -21.55
C ASN A 806 -39.31 20.68 -21.61
N TYR A 807 -38.58 20.78 -20.49
CA TYR A 807 -37.24 20.22 -20.30
C TYR A 807 -36.19 20.76 -21.29
N ARG A 808 -36.23 22.08 -21.54
CA ARG A 808 -35.34 22.78 -22.48
C ARG A 808 -34.46 23.81 -21.77
N GLY A 809 -33.44 24.29 -22.48
CA GLY A 809 -32.51 25.28 -21.97
C GLY A 809 -31.42 24.66 -21.10
N ARG A 810 -30.82 25.47 -20.21
CA ARG A 810 -29.76 25.00 -19.31
C ARG A 810 -30.31 23.96 -18.33
N GLN A 811 -29.48 22.96 -18.05
CA GLN A 811 -29.77 21.89 -17.12
C GLN A 811 -28.99 22.11 -15.83
N TYR A 812 -29.61 21.80 -14.70
CA TYR A 812 -28.96 21.77 -13.39
C TYR A 812 -29.26 20.43 -12.74
N PHE A 813 -28.22 19.69 -12.38
CA PHE A 813 -28.35 18.39 -11.73
C PHE A 813 -28.40 18.56 -10.21
N LEU A 814 -29.38 17.93 -9.57
CA LEU A 814 -29.57 17.99 -8.13
C LEU A 814 -29.52 16.59 -7.52
N GLU A 815 -28.55 16.41 -6.63
CA GLU A 815 -28.41 15.26 -5.74
C GLU A 815 -29.18 15.49 -4.43
N LYS A 816 -29.34 14.42 -3.65
CA LYS A 816 -29.92 14.49 -2.30
C LYS A 816 -29.21 15.54 -1.45
N GLY A 817 -29.97 16.52 -0.96
CA GLY A 817 -29.40 17.65 -0.24
C GLY A 817 -30.33 18.82 -0.04
N GLU A 818 -29.82 19.83 0.67
CA GLU A 818 -30.50 21.08 0.97
C GLU A 818 -29.88 22.24 0.19
N TYR A 819 -30.63 22.85 -0.72
CA TYR A 819 -30.18 23.96 -1.55
C TYR A 819 -30.90 25.24 -1.14
N ARG A 820 -30.18 26.15 -0.48
CA ARG A 820 -30.74 27.35 0.15
C ARG A 820 -30.89 28.52 -0.81
N LYS A 821 -30.16 28.51 -1.93
CA LYS A 821 -30.18 29.55 -2.97
C LYS A 821 -29.84 28.98 -4.35
N PRO A 822 -30.16 29.67 -5.46
CA PRO A 822 -29.90 29.16 -6.81
C PRO A 822 -28.45 28.86 -7.15
N GLY A 823 -27.51 29.56 -6.50
CA GLY A 823 -26.09 29.29 -6.66
C GLY A 823 -25.67 27.90 -6.16
N ASP A 824 -26.43 27.29 -5.25
CA ASP A 824 -26.10 25.99 -4.67
C ASP A 824 -26.27 24.83 -5.68
N TRP A 825 -27.18 24.96 -6.66
CA TRP A 825 -27.31 24.01 -7.78
C TRP A 825 -26.61 24.50 -9.07
N GLY A 826 -25.77 25.53 -8.97
CA GLY A 826 -24.96 26.05 -10.07
C GLY A 826 -25.71 27.00 -11.03
N ALA A 827 -26.87 27.53 -10.66
CA ALA A 827 -27.57 28.53 -11.45
C ALA A 827 -27.12 29.96 -11.11
N VAL A 828 -27.04 30.80 -12.15
CA VAL A 828 -26.79 32.25 -12.03
C VAL A 828 -28.05 33.07 -11.79
N SER A 829 -29.23 32.48 -12.02
CA SER A 829 -30.54 33.08 -11.78
C SER A 829 -31.50 32.04 -11.18
N PRO A 830 -32.56 32.45 -10.47
CA PRO A 830 -33.58 31.54 -9.95
C PRO A 830 -34.53 30.99 -11.04
N ALA A 831 -34.25 31.24 -12.32
CA ALA A 831 -35.11 30.88 -13.43
C ALA A 831 -35.10 29.36 -13.66
N VAL A 832 -36.11 28.70 -13.11
CA VAL A 832 -36.42 27.28 -13.34
C VAL A 832 -37.87 27.23 -13.82
N GLN A 833 -38.12 26.58 -14.95
CA GLN A 833 -39.43 26.54 -15.61
C GLN A 833 -39.96 25.13 -15.80
N SER A 834 -39.09 24.12 -15.74
CA SER A 834 -39.50 22.71 -15.67
C SER A 834 -38.48 21.88 -14.88
N PHE A 835 -38.92 20.73 -14.37
CA PHE A 835 -38.05 19.77 -13.68
C PHE A 835 -38.54 18.35 -13.90
N ARG A 836 -37.63 17.37 -13.87
CA ARG A 836 -37.98 15.96 -13.94
C ARG A 836 -37.06 15.13 -13.07
N ARG A 837 -37.55 13.97 -12.67
CA ARG A 837 -36.76 12.90 -12.08
C ARG A 837 -35.78 12.39 -13.12
N PHE A 838 -34.57 12.14 -12.67
CA PHE A 838 -33.57 11.49 -13.48
C PHE A 838 -33.54 10.02 -13.12
N THR A 839 -33.98 9.19 -14.05
CA THR A 839 -33.98 7.72 -13.97
C THR A 839 -33.16 7.17 -15.12
N GLU A 840 -32.56 5.99 -14.94
CA GLU A 840 -31.85 5.28 -16.02
C GLU A 840 -32.79 4.88 -17.17
#